data_AF-A0A2B8AP15-F1
#
_entry.id   AF-A0A2B8AP15-F1
#
_cell.length_a   1.000
_cell.length_b   1.000
_cell.length_c   1.000
_cell.angle_alpha   90.00
_cell.angle_beta   90.00
_cell.angle_gamma   90.00
#
_symmetry.space_group_name_H-M   'P 1'
#
loop_
_entity.id
_entity.type
_entity.pdbx_description
1 polymer ?
#
loop_
_entity_poly.entity_id
_entity_poly.type
_entity_poly.pdbx_seq_one_letter_code
_entity_poly.pdbx_strand_id
1 'polypeptide(L)'
;MFANPSGSFTQDSYALPQWVRKDNKLVEIDTTLRENEDGTYSPEAAEVGVRFSGGGSGPLVTVTRDGRSMSWSWPHELPKPVVEDDAVTYHNVLDEVDLKLRAGSAGFGQLLIVKTAEAAADPALNAIDFGLTTDGLTADADEHGNLTAVDPAGQEIFTAPTPLMWDSTTSEPSDPTSLRNRPAMSPTADGDEFEAPPGARDAAMGVTIADDTLSLTPDQDVLRGEGTQYPVYIDPSVSGSRYSWTIAYKPYPNTSYFNGNGWKNSDGSFGTGTARAGYENQTNGLARSYFRMNTKNLWSTDKVISKSTFRIRNTWSWSCTHKPIELWRTAVIGASTTWNNRPTRREEMDVVSDAKGYSGDCPAGNLAFNVTKAAKDAASSEWNTVTFELAASNESDVYGWKKFSAKTAVFSTEYNTRPGVPTGLDTSPSTKNSNGCDKAPYGLIGNTDLYLNAKASDRDGGTVKVKFHLWATGHHPNDDPDGILIVDKTVSVSSGSVARLKVTKATLIPHIGTASGNFSWKAQANDGTLYSDWNPTKGAPGCRFVFDPSRPSTPPGVTSSQFPDGSEGWPSTTGRVRTQGTFTFTSGGVADVAKYEYWTDTNPTVRTATPATTGGSASIQYTPTAAGANVLYTRSLDKAGNRSDQTGYLFYANGPAQADRPGDINGDGNPDLWGIDAAGTLHRYYGAGDGTVAANPEPASDASWNATLITHRGDWTGDGYEDLVALQSDTGDSDRLWVHPNDGYGFACTDCSGDDSDRRELTVYDAEHKHWQDADQILAIGDVDGPLDLDADGEIDVPGYPDLLVKKGALLWLYYGAADNRLDTDRAPILIGPDGWQEHDLFAPGDTNNDGMVDLGSRDRTTGDLHIYRGAGPDGDGLADQSSKILNGLNFTTTGTPLITSPGDVDQSGRYDLWFTRSDGALWTYTEMGSGNGSMFKVGDGWGGHQAIS
;
A
#
# COMPACT_ATOMS: atom_id res chain seq x y z
N MET A 1 4.41 3.38 29.12
CA MET A 1 4.17 1.93 29.09
C MET A 1 5.52 1.25 29.05
N PHE A 2 5.67 0.13 29.75
CA PHE A 2 6.92 -0.60 29.91
C PHE A 2 6.67 -2.07 29.62
N ALA A 3 7.61 -2.75 28.96
CA ALA A 3 7.60 -4.20 28.81
C ALA A 3 8.38 -4.83 29.98
N ASN A 4 7.79 -5.83 30.63
CA ASN A 4 8.39 -6.51 31.78
C ASN A 4 9.14 -7.77 31.34
N PRO A 5 10.16 -8.22 32.10
CA PRO A 5 10.86 -9.49 31.82
C PRO A 5 9.97 -10.73 31.82
N SER A 6 8.82 -10.67 32.50
CA SER A 6 7.80 -11.72 32.53
C SER A 6 7.02 -11.87 31.21
N GLY A 7 7.20 -10.95 30.26
CA GLY A 7 6.40 -10.88 29.02
C GLY A 7 5.10 -10.09 29.15
N SER A 8 4.77 -9.59 30.35
CA SER A 8 3.66 -8.67 30.57
C SER A 8 4.06 -7.21 30.28
N PHE A 9 3.08 -6.32 30.23
CA PHE A 9 3.26 -4.88 30.08
C PHE A 9 2.75 -4.14 31.32
N THR A 10 3.46 -3.08 31.72
CA THR A 10 3.01 -2.14 32.74
C THR A 10 2.64 -0.80 32.11
N GLN A 11 1.41 -0.35 32.37
CA GLN A 11 0.93 0.98 32.02
C GLN A 11 0.78 1.83 33.28
N ASP A 12 1.48 2.97 33.30
CA ASP A 12 1.35 4.00 34.32
C ASP A 12 0.46 5.13 33.78
N SER A 13 -0.62 5.43 34.50
CA SER A 13 -1.52 6.56 34.24
C SER A 13 -1.46 7.52 35.42
N TYR A 14 -1.05 8.77 35.20
CA TYR A 14 -0.97 9.79 36.26
C TYR A 14 -2.29 10.58 36.38
N ALA A 15 -2.59 11.07 37.58
CA ALA A 15 -3.78 11.90 37.84
C ALA A 15 -3.65 13.32 37.22
N LEU A 16 -2.42 13.78 37.06
CA LEU A 16 -2.06 15.08 36.50
C LEU A 16 -1.05 14.90 35.35
N PRO A 17 -1.08 15.75 34.31
CA PRO A 17 -0.06 15.76 33.27
C PRO A 17 1.34 15.91 33.87
N GLN A 18 2.26 15.02 33.47
CA GLN A 18 3.66 15.07 33.90
C GLN A 18 4.56 15.62 32.78
N TRP A 19 4.18 15.40 31.53
CA TRP A 19 4.94 15.79 30.35
C TRP A 19 4.00 16.22 29.23
N VAL A 20 4.49 17.14 28.39
CA VAL A 20 3.82 17.55 27.14
C VAL A 20 4.77 17.39 25.97
N ARG A 21 4.21 17.19 24.78
CA ARG A 21 5.00 17.04 23.57
C ARG A 21 5.20 18.42 22.92
N LYS A 22 6.43 18.92 22.91
CA LYS A 22 6.86 20.15 22.23
C LYS A 22 8.03 19.81 21.31
N ASP A 23 7.99 20.23 20.05
CA ASP A 23 9.03 19.94 19.04
C ASP A 23 9.43 18.44 18.93
N ASN A 24 8.42 17.56 18.94
CA ASN A 24 8.59 16.10 18.95
C ASN A 24 9.33 15.50 20.16
N LYS A 25 9.55 16.28 21.22
CA LYS A 25 10.15 15.82 22.49
C LYS A 25 9.14 15.91 23.63
N LEU A 26 9.26 15.01 24.60
CA LEU A 26 8.54 15.12 25.87
C LEU A 26 9.32 16.09 26.77
N VAL A 27 8.68 17.17 27.20
CA VAL A 27 9.22 18.14 28.16
C VAL A 27 8.34 18.16 29.40
N GLU A 28 8.90 18.52 30.55
CA GLU A 28 8.13 18.69 31.79
C GLU A 28 7.18 19.89 31.69
N ILE A 29 6.09 19.87 32.44
CA ILE A 29 5.16 21.00 32.55
C ILE A 29 5.85 22.19 33.22
N ASP A 30 5.72 23.38 32.63
CA ASP A 30 6.25 24.66 33.09
C ASP A 30 5.22 25.77 32.78
N THR A 31 4.65 26.39 33.81
CA THR A 31 3.59 27.40 33.68
C THR A 31 4.12 28.84 33.63
N THR A 32 5.44 29.06 33.73
CA THR A 32 6.01 30.40 33.62
C THR A 32 5.69 31.01 32.26
N LEU A 33 5.18 32.24 32.27
CA LEU A 33 4.77 32.96 31.08
C LEU A 33 5.96 33.52 30.31
N ARG A 34 5.92 33.32 29.01
CA ARG A 34 6.85 33.89 28.04
C ARG A 34 6.10 34.79 27.06
N GLU A 35 6.71 35.92 26.72
CA GLU A 35 6.24 36.80 25.64
C GLU A 35 6.42 36.14 24.26
N ASN A 36 5.35 36.11 23.48
CA ASN A 36 5.29 35.62 22.11
C ASN A 36 5.67 36.73 21.11
N GLU A 37 5.99 36.36 19.86
CA GLU A 37 6.36 37.34 18.82
C GLU A 37 5.25 38.35 18.48
N ASP A 38 3.99 37.99 18.74
CA ASP A 38 2.81 38.83 18.54
C ASP A 38 2.48 39.72 19.76
N GLY A 39 3.32 39.70 20.80
CA GLY A 39 3.13 40.47 22.04
C GLY A 39 2.14 39.86 23.04
N THR A 40 1.62 38.66 22.78
CA THR A 40 0.82 37.89 23.75
C THR A 40 1.70 37.08 24.70
N TYR A 41 1.14 36.50 25.75
CA TYR A 41 1.90 35.69 26.73
C TYR A 41 1.38 34.26 26.79
N SER A 42 2.27 33.27 26.82
CA SER A 42 1.92 31.84 26.92
C SER A 42 2.84 31.10 27.90
N PRO A 43 2.37 30.05 28.60
CA PRO A 43 3.21 29.24 29.46
C PRO A 43 4.27 28.49 28.63
N GLU A 44 5.46 28.29 29.18
CA GLU A 44 6.56 27.58 28.51
C GLU A 44 6.18 26.14 28.10
N ALA A 45 5.42 25.42 28.93
CA ALA A 45 4.93 24.08 28.66
C ALA A 45 3.66 23.73 29.47
N ALA A 46 2.48 23.74 28.84
CA ALA A 46 1.20 23.32 29.45
C ALA A 46 0.48 22.26 28.59
N GLU A 47 -0.39 21.44 29.20
CA GLU A 47 -1.18 20.39 28.51
C GLU A 47 -2.19 20.97 27.53
N VAL A 48 -2.70 22.16 27.86
CA VAL A 48 -3.66 22.93 27.09
C VAL A 48 -2.97 24.21 26.64
N GLY A 49 -3.12 24.61 25.38
CA GLY A 49 -2.60 25.88 24.91
C GLY A 49 -3.32 27.03 25.59
N VAL A 50 -2.59 27.92 26.25
CA VAL A 50 -3.12 29.13 26.88
C VAL A 50 -2.37 30.34 26.32
N ARG A 51 -3.11 31.38 25.95
CA ARG A 51 -2.53 32.64 25.48
C ARG A 51 -3.28 33.82 26.10
N PHE A 52 -2.57 34.67 26.82
CA PHE A 52 -3.08 35.91 27.43
C PHE A 52 -2.74 37.13 26.58
N SER A 53 -3.62 38.13 26.58
CA SER A 53 -3.48 39.36 25.78
C SER A 53 -2.24 40.19 26.17
N GLY A 54 -1.63 40.86 25.20
CA GLY A 54 -0.65 41.93 25.43
C GLY A 54 -1.26 43.30 25.77
N GLY A 55 -2.60 43.40 25.79
CA GLY A 55 -3.35 44.67 25.81
C GLY A 55 -4.00 44.98 24.46
N GLY A 56 -4.76 46.09 24.39
CA GLY A 56 -5.49 46.51 23.18
C GLY A 56 -6.84 45.83 23.00
N SER A 57 -7.30 45.71 21.75
CA SER A 57 -8.64 45.19 21.40
C SER A 57 -8.69 43.69 21.04
N GLY A 58 -7.56 42.99 21.18
CA GLY A 58 -7.49 41.54 20.96
C GLY A 58 -8.18 40.74 22.07
N PRO A 59 -8.38 39.42 21.89
CA PRO A 59 -8.93 38.55 22.92
C PRO A 59 -8.14 38.64 24.23
N LEU A 60 -8.85 38.70 25.36
CA LEU A 60 -8.29 38.68 26.71
C LEU A 60 -7.50 37.39 26.96
N VAL A 61 -8.10 36.25 26.60
CA VAL A 61 -7.51 34.91 26.74
C VAL A 61 -8.02 33.98 25.65
N THR A 62 -7.14 33.12 25.13
CA THR A 62 -7.49 32.01 24.24
C THR A 62 -6.99 30.69 24.85
N VAL A 63 -7.88 29.70 24.97
CA VAL A 63 -7.54 28.32 25.31
C VAL A 63 -7.70 27.40 24.11
N THR A 64 -6.75 26.49 23.88
CA THR A 64 -6.71 25.60 22.72
C THR A 64 -6.42 24.16 23.12
N ARG A 65 -7.24 23.21 22.65
CA ARG A 65 -7.05 21.76 22.86
C ARG A 65 -7.56 20.99 21.65
N ASP A 66 -6.81 19.97 21.20
CA ASP A 66 -7.19 19.10 20.08
C ASP A 66 -7.58 19.88 18.79
N GLY A 67 -6.89 20.99 18.51
CA GLY A 67 -7.14 21.86 17.35
C GLY A 67 -8.39 22.72 17.43
N ARG A 68 -9.03 22.80 18.60
CA ARG A 68 -10.23 23.60 18.89
C ARG A 68 -9.91 24.67 19.91
N SER A 69 -10.59 25.81 19.83
CA SER A 69 -10.29 26.93 20.73
C SER A 69 -11.53 27.64 21.26
N MET A 70 -11.39 28.21 22.45
CA MET A 70 -12.35 29.13 23.05
C MET A 70 -11.60 30.40 23.48
N SER A 71 -12.12 31.56 23.12
CA SER A 71 -11.53 32.86 23.41
C SER A 71 -12.53 33.75 24.14
N TRP A 72 -12.06 34.46 25.16
CA TRP A 72 -12.81 35.49 25.86
C TRP A 72 -12.24 36.87 25.52
N SER A 73 -13.10 37.88 25.38
CA SER A 73 -12.74 39.26 25.09
C SER A 73 -13.33 40.20 26.12
N TRP A 74 -12.57 41.22 26.52
CA TRP A 74 -13.06 42.29 27.39
C TRP A 74 -13.81 43.34 26.55
N PRO A 75 -14.93 43.93 27.03
CA PRO A 75 -15.74 44.87 26.25
C PRO A 75 -15.07 46.22 25.94
N HIS A 76 -13.96 46.52 26.61
CA HIS A 76 -13.16 47.73 26.40
C HIS A 76 -11.72 47.39 25.98
N GLU A 77 -10.97 48.36 25.47
CA GLU A 77 -9.54 48.17 25.20
C GLU A 77 -8.79 47.82 26.49
N LEU A 78 -8.04 46.72 26.47
CA LEU A 78 -7.25 46.28 27.60
C LEU A 78 -6.00 47.16 27.76
N PRO A 79 -5.66 47.58 28.99
CA PRO A 79 -4.39 48.25 29.25
C PRO A 79 -3.21 47.29 29.03
N LYS A 80 -1.99 47.81 29.01
CA LYS A 80 -0.79 46.96 28.96
C LYS A 80 -0.65 46.18 30.28
N PRO A 81 -0.51 44.84 30.27
CA PRO A 81 -0.41 44.06 31.49
C PRO A 81 0.97 44.16 32.16
N VAL A 82 0.99 43.92 33.46
CA VAL A 82 2.19 43.55 34.23
C VAL A 82 2.25 42.03 34.31
N VAL A 83 3.42 41.44 34.05
CA VAL A 83 3.61 39.98 34.01
C VAL A 83 4.54 39.55 35.14
N GLU A 84 4.09 38.58 35.94
CA GLU A 84 4.85 37.99 37.05
C GLU A 84 4.65 36.48 37.05
N ASP A 85 5.73 35.72 36.89
CA ASP A 85 5.76 34.25 36.83
C ASP A 85 4.69 33.64 35.92
N ASP A 86 3.60 33.10 36.49
CA ASP A 86 2.51 32.45 35.79
C ASP A 86 1.28 33.35 35.57
N ALA A 87 1.36 34.65 35.89
CA ALA A 87 0.22 35.57 35.89
C ALA A 87 0.43 36.88 35.10
N VAL A 88 -0.68 37.45 34.61
CA VAL A 88 -0.76 38.80 34.03
C VAL A 88 -1.80 39.64 34.76
N THR A 89 -1.51 40.91 35.03
CA THR A 89 -2.42 41.86 35.68
C THR A 89 -2.65 43.09 34.80
N TYR A 90 -3.90 43.36 34.45
CA TYR A 90 -4.38 44.54 33.72
C TYR A 90 -4.96 45.54 34.73
N HIS A 91 -4.23 46.62 34.99
CA HIS A 91 -4.65 47.61 35.98
C HIS A 91 -5.70 48.58 35.44
N ASN A 92 -6.74 48.86 36.24
CA ASN A 92 -7.82 49.80 35.93
C ASN A 92 -8.54 49.49 34.61
N VAL A 93 -8.99 48.25 34.44
CA VAL A 93 -9.88 47.86 33.32
C VAL A 93 -11.27 48.49 33.41
N LEU A 94 -11.67 48.84 34.63
CA LEU A 94 -12.64 49.88 34.99
C LEU A 94 -12.00 50.78 36.05
N ASP A 95 -12.59 51.93 36.37
CA ASP A 95 -12.03 52.82 37.38
C ASP A 95 -11.88 52.08 38.72
N GLU A 96 -10.65 52.02 39.25
CA GLU A 96 -10.28 51.26 40.44
C GLU A 96 -10.64 49.75 40.44
N VAL A 97 -10.76 49.12 39.26
CA VAL A 97 -10.93 47.66 39.09
C VAL A 97 -9.80 47.07 38.26
N ASP A 98 -9.08 46.08 38.81
CA ASP A 98 -8.04 45.35 38.07
C ASP A 98 -8.55 44.00 37.57
N LEU A 99 -7.99 43.51 36.47
CA LEU A 99 -8.26 42.18 35.92
C LEU A 99 -6.96 41.37 35.91
N LYS A 100 -6.95 40.20 36.52
CA LYS A 100 -5.78 39.35 36.67
C LYS A 100 -6.05 37.95 36.11
N LEU A 101 -5.11 37.40 35.34
CA LEU A 101 -5.19 36.05 34.79
C LEU A 101 -3.98 35.23 35.23
N ARG A 102 -4.18 33.93 35.48
CA ARG A 102 -3.12 33.01 35.91
C ARG A 102 -3.13 31.71 35.13
N ALA A 103 -1.98 31.31 34.57
CA ALA A 103 -1.82 30.09 33.80
C ALA A 103 -1.69 28.87 34.71
N GLY A 104 -2.45 27.81 34.40
CA GLY A 104 -2.33 26.49 35.02
C GLY A 104 -1.84 25.45 34.01
N SER A 105 -1.46 24.27 34.51
CA SER A 105 -0.96 23.18 33.67
C SER A 105 -1.98 22.66 32.64
N ALA A 106 -3.27 22.97 32.81
CA ALA A 106 -4.36 22.48 31.99
C ALA A 106 -5.49 23.51 31.76
N GLY A 107 -5.22 24.81 31.93
CA GLY A 107 -6.22 25.87 31.82
C GLY A 107 -5.73 27.20 32.41
N PHE A 108 -6.66 28.07 32.81
CA PHE A 108 -6.34 29.34 33.46
C PHE A 108 -7.36 29.70 34.55
N GLY A 109 -6.98 30.56 35.49
CA GLY A 109 -7.89 31.27 36.41
C GLY A 109 -7.98 32.75 36.07
N GLN A 110 -9.09 33.40 36.37
CA GLN A 110 -9.30 34.84 36.20
C GLN A 110 -9.82 35.48 37.48
N LEU A 111 -9.50 36.75 37.69
CA LEU A 111 -9.97 37.52 38.82
C LEU A 111 -10.20 38.99 38.45
N LEU A 112 -11.37 39.52 38.79
CA LEU A 112 -11.61 40.96 38.85
C LEU A 112 -11.49 41.44 40.29
N ILE A 113 -10.69 42.48 40.52
CA ILE A 113 -10.34 43.02 41.83
C ILE A 113 -10.95 44.42 41.95
N VAL A 114 -12.08 44.54 42.64
CA VAL A 114 -12.81 45.79 42.87
C VAL A 114 -12.27 46.45 44.13
N LYS A 115 -11.50 47.53 44.00
CA LYS A 115 -10.67 48.05 45.11
C LYS A 115 -11.43 48.88 46.13
N THR A 116 -12.54 49.50 45.75
CA THR A 116 -13.24 50.50 46.59
C THR A 116 -14.75 50.36 46.47
N ALA A 117 -15.47 50.98 47.41
CA ALA A 117 -16.93 51.03 47.39
C ALA A 117 -17.45 51.88 46.22
N GLU A 118 -16.70 52.92 45.85
CA GLU A 118 -16.95 53.75 44.68
C GLU A 118 -16.85 52.95 43.38
N ALA A 119 -15.78 52.15 43.23
CA ALA A 119 -15.61 51.24 42.09
C ALA A 119 -16.74 50.21 42.03
N ALA A 120 -17.11 49.67 43.20
CA ALA A 120 -18.18 48.70 43.30
C ALA A 120 -19.50 49.25 42.78
N ALA A 121 -19.77 50.56 42.88
CA ALA A 121 -20.98 51.23 42.40
C ALA A 121 -21.08 51.39 40.87
N ASP A 122 -20.05 51.00 40.11
CA ASP A 122 -20.08 51.03 38.64
C ASP A 122 -21.21 50.14 38.09
N PRO A 123 -22.13 50.67 37.25
CA PRO A 123 -23.17 49.87 36.61
C PRO A 123 -22.65 48.66 35.82
N ALA A 124 -21.41 48.70 35.30
CA ALA A 124 -20.77 47.59 34.59
C ALA A 124 -20.51 46.36 35.48
N LEU A 125 -20.57 46.49 36.82
CA LEU A 125 -20.44 45.37 37.75
C LEU A 125 -21.79 44.73 38.14
N ASN A 126 -22.91 45.21 37.60
CA ASN A 126 -24.21 44.54 37.79
C ASN A 126 -24.33 43.27 36.93
N ALA A 127 -23.71 43.29 35.75
CA ALA A 127 -23.56 42.16 34.84
C ALA A 127 -22.26 42.37 34.05
N ILE A 128 -21.33 41.42 34.16
CA ILE A 128 -20.00 41.51 33.56
C ILE A 128 -19.99 40.64 32.31
N ASP A 129 -19.99 41.30 31.16
CA ASP A 129 -20.10 40.63 29.86
C ASP A 129 -18.71 40.44 29.23
N PHE A 130 -18.38 39.19 28.93
CA PHE A 130 -17.21 38.82 28.12
C PHE A 130 -17.69 38.39 26.73
N GLY A 131 -17.03 38.90 25.69
CA GLY A 131 -17.24 38.36 24.34
C GLY A 131 -16.70 36.93 24.28
N LEU A 132 -17.51 35.97 23.82
CA LEU A 132 -17.16 34.56 23.75
C LEU A 132 -17.08 34.14 22.27
N THR A 133 -15.90 33.69 21.84
CA THR A 133 -15.71 33.12 20.50
C THR A 133 -15.24 31.69 20.62
N THR A 134 -15.89 30.78 19.89
CA THR A 134 -15.53 29.36 19.85
C THR A 134 -15.17 28.94 18.43
N ASP A 135 -14.22 28.02 18.30
CA ASP A 135 -13.85 27.35 17.05
C ASP A 135 -13.90 25.84 17.24
N GLY A 136 -14.82 25.19 16.52
CA GLY A 136 -15.07 23.75 16.60
C GLY A 136 -15.70 23.27 17.92
N LEU A 137 -16.35 24.17 18.66
CA LEU A 137 -16.97 23.91 19.96
C LEU A 137 -18.37 24.53 20.06
N THR A 138 -19.18 23.99 20.97
CA THR A 138 -20.42 24.62 21.46
C THR A 138 -20.29 24.80 22.95
N ALA A 139 -20.38 26.05 23.42
CA ALA A 139 -20.32 26.38 24.84
C ALA A 139 -21.72 26.55 25.43
N ASP A 140 -21.93 26.04 26.63
CA ASP A 140 -23.19 26.15 27.38
C ASP A 140 -22.92 26.34 28.88
N ALA A 141 -23.88 26.93 29.59
CA ALA A 141 -23.88 27.09 31.04
C ALA A 141 -25.09 26.40 31.66
N ASP A 142 -24.87 25.53 32.65
CA ASP A 142 -25.95 24.80 33.31
C ASP A 142 -26.71 25.64 34.36
N GLU A 143 -27.81 25.08 34.89
CA GLU A 143 -28.62 25.72 35.93
C GLU A 143 -27.89 25.98 37.26
N HIS A 144 -26.66 25.47 37.41
CA HIS A 144 -25.80 25.65 38.55
C HIS A 144 -24.62 26.59 38.26
N GLY A 145 -24.54 27.18 37.06
CA GLY A 145 -23.49 28.12 36.66
C GLY A 145 -22.18 27.45 36.24
N ASN A 146 -22.15 26.13 36.03
CA ASN A 146 -20.99 25.47 35.43
C ASN A 146 -20.98 25.69 33.93
N LEU A 147 -19.83 26.03 33.37
CA LEU A 147 -19.66 26.18 31.93
C LEU A 147 -18.99 24.95 31.33
N THR A 148 -19.52 24.48 30.19
CA THR A 148 -18.97 23.38 29.40
C THR A 148 -18.79 23.81 27.96
N ALA A 149 -17.73 23.35 27.30
CA ALA A 149 -17.55 23.48 25.86
C ALA A 149 -17.34 22.10 25.25
N VAL A 150 -18.27 21.67 24.39
CA VAL A 150 -18.28 20.34 23.77
C VAL A 150 -17.92 20.41 22.28
N ASP A 151 -17.34 19.34 21.76
CA ASP A 151 -17.13 19.19 20.32
C ASP A 151 -18.39 18.68 19.59
N PRO A 152 -18.41 18.61 18.25
CA PRO A 152 -19.57 18.10 17.49
C PRO A 152 -19.93 16.63 17.76
N ALA A 153 -19.05 15.86 18.42
CA ALA A 153 -19.34 14.49 18.84
C ALA A 153 -19.93 14.42 20.26
N GLY A 154 -20.16 15.57 20.91
CA GLY A 154 -20.68 15.69 22.27
C GLY A 154 -19.62 15.46 23.35
N GLN A 155 -18.33 15.50 23.01
CA GLN A 155 -17.26 15.31 23.99
C GLN A 155 -16.88 16.64 24.64
N GLU A 156 -16.86 16.69 25.98
CA GLU A 156 -16.34 17.84 26.75
C GLU A 156 -14.85 18.09 26.47
N ILE A 157 -14.54 19.32 26.03
CA ILE A 157 -13.19 19.80 25.73
C ILE A 157 -12.73 20.80 26.79
N PHE A 158 -13.59 21.71 27.23
CA PHE A 158 -13.33 22.65 28.34
C PHE A 158 -14.47 22.64 29.35
N THR A 159 -14.12 22.87 30.62
CA THR A 159 -15.06 22.92 31.74
C THR A 159 -14.65 24.03 32.71
N ALA A 160 -15.61 24.70 33.31
CA ALA A 160 -15.39 25.74 34.31
C ALA A 160 -16.40 25.55 35.45
N PRO A 161 -15.98 25.59 36.73
CA PRO A 161 -16.91 25.60 37.85
C PRO A 161 -17.81 26.83 37.84
N THR A 162 -18.89 26.76 38.63
CA THR A 162 -19.63 27.94 39.08
C THR A 162 -18.66 29.01 39.60
N PRO A 163 -18.67 30.22 39.01
CA PRO A 163 -17.80 31.30 39.44
C PRO A 163 -18.27 31.86 40.77
N LEU A 164 -17.32 32.34 41.56
CA LEU A 164 -17.54 32.82 42.93
C LEU A 164 -17.10 34.28 43.05
N MET A 165 -17.65 34.95 44.05
CA MET A 165 -17.14 36.24 44.49
C MET A 165 -17.05 36.31 46.01
N TRP A 166 -16.14 37.13 46.51
CA TRP A 166 -15.95 37.32 47.95
C TRP A 166 -15.37 38.69 48.29
N ASP A 167 -15.59 39.13 49.52
CA ASP A 167 -15.01 40.36 50.06
C ASP A 167 -13.76 40.10 50.92
N SER A 168 -13.17 41.17 51.45
CA SER A 168 -11.96 41.12 52.27
C SER A 168 -12.23 40.97 53.79
N THR A 169 -13.43 40.56 54.24
CA THR A 169 -13.67 40.40 55.69
C THR A 169 -12.81 39.27 56.26
N THR A 170 -12.29 39.47 57.47
CA THR A 170 -11.47 38.47 58.18
C THR A 170 -12.05 38.21 59.57
N SER A 171 -11.95 36.97 60.05
CA SER A 171 -12.23 36.62 61.45
C SER A 171 -10.97 36.75 62.30
N GLU A 172 -10.96 37.59 63.34
CA GLU A 172 -9.91 37.58 64.36
C GLU A 172 -10.07 36.35 65.29
N PRO A 173 -8.98 35.63 65.65
CA PRO A 173 -9.05 34.51 66.57
C PRO A 173 -9.35 34.98 68.00
N SER A 174 -10.33 34.34 68.64
CA SER A 174 -10.74 34.64 70.01
C SER A 174 -9.95 33.85 71.07
N ASP A 175 -8.79 34.35 71.54
CA ASP A 175 -8.33 34.22 72.94
C ASP A 175 -7.05 35.07 73.25
N PRO A 176 -7.06 36.05 74.19
CA PRO A 176 -5.90 36.89 74.51
C PRO A 176 -4.92 36.33 75.56
N THR A 177 -4.99 35.05 75.96
CA THR A 177 -4.28 34.60 77.20
C THR A 177 -2.94 33.88 77.05
N SER A 178 -2.36 33.72 75.86
CA SER A 178 -0.98 33.23 75.76
C SER A 178 -0.16 34.06 74.77
N LEU A 179 1.13 34.31 75.09
CA LEU A 179 2.12 35.11 74.34
C LEU A 179 2.40 36.55 74.83
N ARG A 180 2.53 36.75 76.15
CA ARG A 180 3.46 37.77 76.68
C ARG A 180 4.91 37.29 76.51
N ASN A 181 5.48 37.40 75.31
CA ASN A 181 6.93 37.56 75.03
C ASN A 181 7.31 37.31 73.56
N ARG A 182 6.80 38.10 72.62
CA ARG A 182 7.44 38.27 71.30
C ARG A 182 7.44 39.76 70.93
N PRO A 183 8.53 40.29 70.33
CA PRO A 183 8.54 41.69 69.89
C PRO A 183 7.46 41.88 68.83
N ALA A 184 6.84 43.07 68.82
CA ALA A 184 5.84 43.45 67.84
C ALA A 184 6.40 43.27 66.42
N MET A 185 5.81 42.34 65.68
CA MET A 185 5.99 42.23 64.24
C MET A 185 4.75 42.86 63.63
N SER A 186 4.96 43.95 62.87
CA SER A 186 3.91 44.65 62.15
C SER A 186 3.10 43.66 61.30
N PRO A 187 1.77 43.80 61.20
CA PRO A 187 0.97 42.99 60.30
C PRO A 187 1.32 43.40 58.86
N THR A 188 1.99 42.51 58.14
CA THR A 188 2.14 42.63 56.68
C THR A 188 0.81 42.23 56.05
N ALA A 189 0.21 43.17 55.34
CA ALA A 189 -0.90 42.96 54.44
C ALA A 189 -0.40 42.19 53.20
N ASP A 190 -0.46 40.86 53.23
CA ASP A 190 -0.20 40.00 52.08
C ASP A 190 -1.19 38.81 52.12
N GLY A 191 -2.32 38.96 51.42
CA GLY A 191 -3.23 37.87 51.04
C GLY A 191 -3.39 37.87 49.52
N ASP A 192 -3.40 36.69 48.89
CA ASP A 192 -3.65 36.59 47.45
C ASP A 192 -5.12 36.81 47.16
N GLU A 193 -5.32 37.44 46.03
CA GLU A 193 -6.54 38.02 45.55
C GLU A 193 -7.48 36.92 45.01
N PHE A 194 -6.96 35.74 44.61
CA PHE A 194 -7.73 34.62 44.01
C PHE A 194 -8.42 33.65 45.01
N GLU A 195 -8.45 33.95 46.31
CA GLU A 195 -9.24 33.17 47.28
C GLU A 195 -9.80 34.05 48.40
N ALA A 196 -10.95 33.63 48.92
CA ALA A 196 -11.63 34.28 50.02
C ALA A 196 -10.84 34.20 51.34
N PRO A 197 -10.57 35.31 52.04
CA PRO A 197 -9.97 35.27 53.36
C PRO A 197 -10.84 34.51 54.38
N PRO A 198 -10.25 33.94 55.45
CA PRO A 198 -11.02 33.26 56.49
C PRO A 198 -12.06 34.20 57.14
N GLY A 199 -13.35 33.93 56.92
CA GLY A 199 -14.45 34.78 57.38
C GLY A 199 -14.91 35.85 56.38
N ALA A 200 -14.45 35.79 55.14
CA ALA A 200 -14.99 36.55 54.02
C ALA A 200 -16.48 36.25 53.84
N ARG A 201 -17.22 37.23 53.34
CA ARG A 201 -18.55 37.01 52.79
C ARG A 201 -18.37 36.56 51.35
N ASP A 202 -18.90 35.39 51.00
CA ASP A 202 -18.83 34.82 49.65
C ASP A 202 -20.20 34.50 49.08
N ALA A 203 -20.30 34.50 47.75
CA ALA A 203 -21.48 34.10 47.00
C ALA A 203 -21.11 33.46 45.66
N ALA A 204 -21.97 32.55 45.19
CA ALA A 204 -21.91 32.05 43.83
C ALA A 204 -22.53 33.07 42.87
N MET A 205 -21.91 33.26 41.70
CA MET A 205 -22.41 34.18 40.69
C MET A 205 -23.22 33.43 39.63
N GLY A 206 -24.24 34.12 39.10
CA GLY A 206 -24.98 33.62 37.94
C GLY A 206 -24.10 33.64 36.69
N VAL A 207 -24.25 32.63 35.83
CA VAL A 207 -23.58 32.58 34.52
C VAL A 207 -24.62 32.32 33.44
N THR A 208 -24.60 33.13 32.39
CA THR A 208 -25.40 32.89 31.19
C THR A 208 -24.54 33.00 29.95
N ILE A 209 -24.82 32.13 28.97
CA ILE A 209 -24.26 32.25 27.62
C ILE A 209 -25.41 32.53 26.66
N ALA A 210 -25.38 33.69 26.02
CA ALA A 210 -26.36 34.11 25.02
C ALA A 210 -25.69 34.98 23.96
N ASP A 211 -26.04 34.77 22.69
CA ASP A 211 -25.56 35.60 21.56
C ASP A 211 -24.04 35.87 21.58
N ASP A 212 -23.24 34.80 21.68
CA ASP A 212 -21.76 34.86 21.74
C ASP A 212 -21.21 35.72 22.89
N THR A 213 -21.98 35.88 23.97
CA THR A 213 -21.61 36.62 25.18
C THR A 213 -21.69 35.71 26.40
N LEU A 214 -20.63 35.69 27.21
CA LEU A 214 -20.60 35.09 28.54
C LEU A 214 -20.85 36.19 29.57
N SER A 215 -22.01 36.16 30.23
CA SER A 215 -22.38 37.15 31.25
C SER A 215 -22.25 36.54 32.65
N LEU A 216 -21.53 37.24 33.53
CA LEU A 216 -21.49 36.94 34.96
C LEU A 216 -22.39 37.92 35.71
N THR A 217 -23.18 37.43 36.65
CA THR A 217 -24.03 38.26 37.51
C THR A 217 -23.51 38.24 38.95
N PRO A 218 -22.71 39.24 39.37
CA PRO A 218 -22.25 39.36 40.75
C PRO A 218 -23.41 39.51 41.75
N ASP A 219 -23.29 38.83 42.89
CA ASP A 219 -24.17 38.99 44.04
C ASP A 219 -24.03 40.40 44.63
N GLN A 220 -25.11 41.15 44.63
CA GLN A 220 -25.10 42.57 45.03
C GLN A 220 -24.95 42.75 46.55
N ASP A 221 -25.32 41.75 47.36
CA ASP A 221 -25.17 41.82 48.82
C ASP A 221 -23.71 41.60 49.23
N VAL A 222 -22.96 40.77 48.51
CA VAL A 222 -21.50 40.68 48.67
C VAL A 222 -20.80 41.89 48.04
N LEU A 223 -21.24 42.33 46.85
CA LEU A 223 -20.62 43.45 46.14
C LEU A 223 -20.74 44.79 46.86
N ARG A 224 -21.90 45.09 47.48
CA ARG A 224 -22.24 46.43 48.00
C ARG A 224 -23.01 46.42 49.34
N GLY A 225 -23.22 45.26 49.96
CA GLY A 225 -24.05 45.14 51.15
C GLY A 225 -23.48 45.82 52.39
N GLU A 226 -24.35 46.05 53.38
CA GLU A 226 -23.93 46.59 54.68
C GLU A 226 -22.94 45.61 55.34
N GLY A 227 -21.67 46.00 55.44
CA GLY A 227 -20.59 45.19 56.01
C GLY A 227 -19.55 44.62 55.03
N THR A 228 -19.66 44.89 53.72
CA THR A 228 -18.63 44.51 52.72
C THR A 228 -17.30 45.21 52.99
N GLN A 229 -16.19 44.46 52.96
CA GLN A 229 -14.82 45.00 53.03
C GLN A 229 -14.12 44.90 51.68
N TYR A 230 -13.54 46.00 51.20
CA TYR A 230 -12.84 46.05 49.92
C TYR A 230 -11.33 45.78 50.10
N PRO A 231 -10.66 45.18 49.10
CA PRO A 231 -11.17 44.78 47.78
C PRO A 231 -12.19 43.63 47.79
N VAL A 232 -13.12 43.64 46.84
CA VAL A 232 -14.02 42.53 46.49
C VAL A 232 -13.48 41.85 45.23
N TYR A 233 -13.57 40.53 45.20
CA TYR A 233 -12.96 39.70 44.18
C TYR A 233 -14.02 38.87 43.46
N ILE A 234 -13.92 38.78 42.13
CA ILE A 234 -14.88 38.12 41.23
C ILE A 234 -14.10 37.14 40.34
N ASP A 235 -14.30 35.83 40.51
CA ASP A 235 -13.51 34.76 39.87
C ASP A 235 -14.38 33.82 39.01
N PRO A 236 -14.16 33.81 37.70
CA PRO A 236 -14.35 32.62 36.88
C PRO A 236 -13.01 31.91 36.55
N SER A 237 -12.98 30.57 36.64
CA SER A 237 -11.82 29.77 36.20
C SER A 237 -12.21 28.76 35.12
N VAL A 238 -11.28 28.43 34.19
CA VAL A 238 -11.52 27.48 33.09
C VAL A 238 -10.43 26.41 33.05
N SER A 239 -10.85 25.14 33.05
CA SER A 239 -9.99 23.96 32.96
C SER A 239 -10.33 23.11 31.74
N GLY A 240 -9.33 22.78 30.92
CA GLY A 240 -9.43 21.79 29.85
C GLY A 240 -9.00 20.38 30.26
N SER A 241 -8.69 20.11 31.54
CA SER A 241 -8.15 18.80 31.96
C SER A 241 -9.20 17.69 32.01
N ARG A 242 -8.91 16.56 31.35
CA ARG A 242 -9.74 15.33 31.40
C ARG A 242 -9.50 14.46 32.64
N TYR A 243 -8.44 14.70 33.40
CA TYR A 243 -8.09 14.00 34.66
C TYR A 243 -7.85 15.02 35.78
N SER A 244 -8.23 14.66 37.00
CA SER A 244 -8.43 15.69 38.03
C SER A 244 -8.22 15.13 39.43
N TRP A 245 -7.96 16.03 40.36
CA TRP A 245 -7.96 15.72 41.78
C TRP A 245 -8.61 16.87 42.56
N THR A 246 -8.99 16.65 43.80
CA THR A 246 -9.58 17.72 44.64
C THR A 246 -9.40 17.42 46.12
N ILE A 247 -9.46 18.46 46.95
CA ILE A 247 -9.45 18.34 48.41
C ILE A 247 -10.85 18.67 48.92
N ALA A 248 -11.44 17.77 49.70
CA ALA A 248 -12.58 18.10 50.54
C ALA A 248 -12.06 18.51 51.92
N TYR A 249 -12.31 19.76 52.33
CA TYR A 249 -11.74 20.34 53.55
C TYR A 249 -12.83 20.87 54.48
N LYS A 250 -12.90 20.31 55.69
CA LYS A 250 -14.01 20.56 56.63
C LYS A 250 -14.12 22.01 57.13
N PRO A 251 -13.04 22.75 57.41
CA PRO A 251 -13.14 24.15 57.87
C PRO A 251 -13.81 25.09 56.86
N TYR A 252 -13.73 24.78 55.57
CA TYR A 252 -14.37 25.52 54.48
C TYR A 252 -15.29 24.59 53.68
N PRO A 253 -16.42 24.17 54.27
CA PRO A 253 -17.09 22.96 53.84
C PRO A 253 -17.88 23.09 52.52
N ASN A 254 -18.09 24.32 52.06
CA ASN A 254 -18.73 24.64 50.78
C ASN A 254 -17.72 25.11 49.71
N THR A 255 -16.43 25.19 50.05
CA THR A 255 -15.39 25.61 49.11
C THR A 255 -14.88 24.41 48.32
N SER A 256 -14.70 24.60 47.01
CA SER A 256 -14.12 23.61 46.12
C SER A 256 -12.64 23.89 45.92
N TYR A 257 -11.80 22.87 46.09
CA TYR A 257 -10.36 22.94 45.83
C TYR A 257 -10.00 22.07 44.62
N PHE A 258 -10.82 22.14 43.56
CA PHE A 258 -10.65 21.33 42.36
C PHE A 258 -9.30 21.64 41.70
N ASN A 259 -8.55 20.58 41.38
CA ASN A 259 -7.15 20.60 40.96
C ASN A 259 -6.18 21.35 41.89
N GLY A 260 -6.58 21.57 43.14
CA GLY A 260 -5.78 22.30 44.13
C GLY A 260 -5.90 23.81 44.03
N ASN A 261 -6.79 24.34 43.17
CA ASN A 261 -7.03 25.77 43.05
C ASN A 261 -7.63 26.34 44.35
N GLY A 262 -7.33 27.62 44.61
CA GLY A 262 -7.87 28.34 45.77
C GLY A 262 -7.48 27.73 47.11
N TRP A 263 -6.31 27.07 47.23
CA TRP A 263 -5.78 26.59 48.52
C TRP A 263 -4.68 27.52 49.04
N LYS A 264 -4.91 28.17 50.18
CA LYS A 264 -3.91 28.99 50.86
C LYS A 264 -2.78 28.18 51.50
N ASN A 265 -1.54 28.45 51.08
CA ASN A 265 -0.34 27.92 51.73
C ASN A 265 0.12 28.84 52.87
N SER A 266 0.95 28.30 53.75
CA SER A 266 1.49 29.02 54.91
C SER A 266 2.46 30.15 54.56
N ASP A 267 2.96 30.18 53.32
CA ASP A 267 3.86 31.22 52.79
C ASP A 267 3.10 32.34 52.07
N GLY A 268 1.77 32.31 52.06
CA GLY A 268 0.94 33.29 51.34
C GLY A 268 0.75 32.99 49.86
N SER A 269 1.30 31.89 49.32
CA SER A 269 1.00 31.45 47.95
C SER A 269 -0.31 30.66 47.88
N PHE A 270 -1.01 30.74 46.75
CA PHE A 270 -2.32 30.10 46.59
C PHE A 270 -2.28 29.08 45.46
N GLY A 271 -3.09 28.04 45.64
CA GLY A 271 -2.98 26.82 44.88
C GLY A 271 -2.07 25.82 45.58
N THR A 272 -2.34 24.52 45.45
CA THR A 272 -1.52 23.49 46.10
C THR A 272 -1.26 22.34 45.14
N GLY A 273 -0.02 21.86 45.07
CA GLY A 273 0.30 20.53 44.51
C GLY A 273 0.24 19.41 45.56
N THR A 274 -0.22 19.73 46.77
CA THR A 274 -0.20 18.85 47.94
C THR A 274 -1.60 18.40 48.32
N ALA A 275 -1.83 17.09 48.21
CA ALA A 275 -3.00 16.41 48.74
C ALA A 275 -2.85 16.15 50.25
N ARG A 276 -3.98 16.09 50.95
CA ARG A 276 -4.04 15.94 52.42
C ARG A 276 -5.08 14.89 52.81
N ALA A 277 -4.77 14.11 53.82
CA ALA A 277 -5.69 13.10 54.40
C ALA A 277 -5.56 13.10 55.92
N GLY A 278 -6.68 13.23 56.64
CA GLY A 278 -6.76 13.20 58.11
C GLY A 278 -6.93 14.57 58.76
N TYR A 279 -6.84 14.60 60.10
CA TYR A 279 -7.06 15.81 60.91
C TYR A 279 -5.74 16.45 61.39
N GLU A 280 -5.58 17.73 61.09
CA GLU A 280 -4.43 18.57 61.43
C GLU A 280 -4.83 19.53 62.57
N ASN A 281 -4.02 19.59 63.64
CA ASN A 281 -4.41 20.26 64.88
C ASN A 281 -3.96 21.72 65.02
N GLN A 282 -3.08 22.23 64.16
CA GLN A 282 -2.64 23.63 64.19
C GLN A 282 -3.69 24.56 63.57
N THR A 283 -4.35 24.12 62.50
CA THR A 283 -5.45 24.82 61.82
C THR A 283 -6.81 24.16 62.04
N ASN A 284 -6.89 23.13 62.91
CA ASN A 284 -8.10 22.36 63.20
C ASN A 284 -8.76 21.81 61.91
N GLY A 285 -7.92 21.40 60.95
CA GLY A 285 -8.31 21.09 59.59
C GLY A 285 -8.43 19.59 59.31
N LEU A 286 -9.63 19.12 58.99
CA LEU A 286 -9.85 17.76 58.49
C LEU A 286 -9.95 17.77 56.96
N ALA A 287 -9.09 17.00 56.29
CA ALA A 287 -9.02 16.91 54.82
C ALA A 287 -9.13 15.47 54.31
N ARG A 288 -9.75 15.31 53.13
CA ARG A 288 -9.71 14.11 52.29
C ARG A 288 -9.36 14.52 50.87
N SER A 289 -8.60 13.70 50.15
CA SER A 289 -8.23 14.00 48.77
C SER A 289 -8.77 12.95 47.81
N TYR A 290 -9.21 13.39 46.64
CA TYR A 290 -9.81 12.52 45.62
C TYR A 290 -9.02 12.61 44.32
N PHE A 291 -8.88 11.49 43.59
CA PHE A 291 -8.12 11.39 42.34
C PHE A 291 -8.91 10.63 41.29
N ARG A 292 -9.21 11.28 40.16
CA ARG A 292 -9.86 10.68 38.98
C ARG A 292 -8.80 10.17 38.01
N MET A 293 -8.68 8.84 37.91
CA MET A 293 -7.66 8.14 37.12
C MET A 293 -8.21 7.63 35.78
N ASN A 294 -7.39 7.64 34.74
CA ASN A 294 -7.73 7.11 33.42
C ASN A 294 -7.71 5.57 33.38
N THR A 295 -8.81 4.96 32.94
CA THR A 295 -8.93 3.50 32.74
C THR A 295 -9.38 3.10 31.33
N LYS A 296 -9.59 4.05 30.41
CA LYS A 296 -10.09 3.80 29.05
C LYS A 296 -9.30 2.73 28.28
N ASN A 297 -7.98 2.71 28.46
CA ASN A 297 -7.10 1.78 27.74
C ASN A 297 -7.04 0.38 28.36
N LEU A 298 -7.82 0.07 29.40
CA LEU A 298 -7.81 -1.25 30.04
C LEU A 298 -8.75 -2.26 29.38
N TRP A 299 -9.85 -1.81 28.78
CA TRP A 299 -10.88 -2.69 28.21
C TRP A 299 -10.81 -2.81 26.68
N SER A 300 -10.21 -1.84 26.00
CA SER A 300 -10.29 -1.68 24.54
C SER A 300 -9.61 -2.77 23.70
N THR A 301 -8.94 -3.76 24.31
CA THR A 301 -8.01 -4.67 23.62
C THR A 301 -7.93 -6.11 24.17
N ASP A 302 -8.89 -6.59 24.98
CA ASP A 302 -8.86 -7.93 25.63
C ASP A 302 -7.60 -8.16 26.50
N LYS A 303 -7.29 -7.16 27.33
CA LYS A 303 -6.19 -7.21 28.28
C LYS A 303 -6.56 -8.08 29.48
N VAL A 304 -5.68 -9.03 29.80
CA VAL A 304 -5.76 -9.83 31.01
C VAL A 304 -4.92 -9.15 32.10
N ILE A 305 -5.59 -8.46 33.02
CA ILE A 305 -4.95 -7.73 34.12
C ILE A 305 -4.46 -8.70 35.19
N SER A 306 -3.15 -8.70 35.44
CA SER A 306 -2.52 -9.49 36.49
C SER A 306 -2.43 -8.73 37.81
N LYS A 307 -2.14 -7.42 37.75
CA LYS A 307 -1.92 -6.57 38.94
C LYS A 307 -2.22 -5.10 38.64
N SER A 308 -2.75 -4.37 39.62
CA SER A 308 -2.78 -2.89 39.56
C SER A 308 -2.53 -2.26 40.92
N THR A 309 -1.78 -1.15 40.94
CA THR A 309 -1.36 -0.44 42.15
C THR A 309 -1.55 1.07 41.99
N PHE A 310 -2.24 1.71 42.93
CA PHE A 310 -2.26 3.17 43.07
C PHE A 310 -1.10 3.57 43.97
N ARG A 311 -0.19 4.39 43.46
CA ARG A 311 0.99 4.87 44.20
C ARG A 311 0.96 6.38 44.31
N ILE A 312 1.30 6.91 45.47
CA ILE A 312 1.42 8.34 45.70
C ILE A 312 2.50 8.63 46.73
N ARG A 313 3.29 9.70 46.52
CA ARG A 313 4.40 10.07 47.39
C ARG A 313 3.88 10.80 48.63
N ASN A 314 4.01 10.18 49.80
CA ASN A 314 3.82 10.81 51.09
C ASN A 314 5.04 11.70 51.41
N THR A 315 4.81 13.00 51.42
CA THR A 315 5.85 14.02 51.60
C THR A 315 6.04 14.40 53.05
N TRP A 316 5.05 14.14 53.91
CA TRP A 316 5.13 14.52 55.32
C TRP A 316 4.13 13.75 56.20
N SER A 317 4.53 13.45 57.43
CA SER A 317 3.72 12.88 58.52
C SER A 317 4.12 13.55 59.85
N TRP A 318 3.22 13.60 60.84
CA TRP A 318 3.50 14.17 62.18
C TRP A 318 4.50 13.36 63.02
N SER A 319 4.73 12.09 62.67
CA SER A 319 5.70 11.21 63.30
C SER A 319 6.08 10.07 62.34
N CYS A 320 7.09 9.27 62.71
CA CYS A 320 7.43 8.03 61.98
C CYS A 320 6.66 6.80 62.48
N THR A 321 5.74 6.98 63.42
CA THR A 321 4.86 5.89 63.82
C THR A 321 3.89 5.62 62.68
N HIS A 322 3.84 4.37 62.21
CA HIS A 322 2.97 3.99 61.10
C HIS A 322 1.50 4.20 61.50
N LYS A 323 0.75 4.87 60.61
CA LYS A 323 -0.67 5.12 60.78
C LYS A 323 -1.42 4.73 59.50
N PRO A 324 -2.59 4.09 59.63
CA PRO A 324 -3.34 3.60 58.49
C PRO A 324 -3.97 4.75 57.68
N ILE A 325 -3.81 4.65 56.37
CA ILE A 325 -4.52 5.43 55.36
C ILE A 325 -5.36 4.46 54.54
N GLU A 326 -6.61 4.82 54.33
CA GLU A 326 -7.54 4.09 53.48
C GLU A 326 -7.56 4.69 52.07
N LEU A 327 -7.66 3.80 51.08
CA LEU A 327 -8.01 4.15 49.71
C LEU A 327 -9.38 3.57 49.38
N TRP A 328 -10.34 4.44 49.05
CA TRP A 328 -11.70 4.03 48.66
C TRP A 328 -11.96 4.34 47.20
N ARG A 329 -12.67 3.47 46.48
CA ARG A 329 -13.30 3.81 45.21
C ARG A 329 -14.61 4.57 45.49
N THR A 330 -14.84 5.66 44.77
CA THR A 330 -16.00 6.53 44.98
C THR A 330 -16.78 6.80 43.69
N ALA A 331 -17.88 7.55 43.79
CA ALA A 331 -18.46 8.24 42.64
C ALA A 331 -17.47 9.26 42.03
N VAL A 332 -17.80 9.78 40.84
CA VAL A 332 -16.96 10.76 40.13
C VAL A 332 -16.80 12.06 40.91
N ILE A 333 -15.69 12.75 40.68
CA ILE A 333 -15.45 14.12 41.14
C ILE A 333 -15.62 15.09 39.99
N GLY A 334 -15.99 16.32 40.32
CA GLY A 334 -16.10 17.46 39.42
C GLY A 334 -15.82 18.77 40.15
N ALA A 335 -15.93 19.89 39.45
CA ALA A 335 -15.59 21.20 39.99
C ALA A 335 -16.50 21.63 41.16
N SER A 336 -17.69 21.02 41.30
CA SER A 336 -18.62 21.18 42.43
C SER A 336 -18.30 20.33 43.67
N THR A 337 -17.15 19.64 43.71
CA THR A 337 -16.79 18.77 44.84
C THR A 337 -16.31 19.60 46.04
N THR A 338 -17.07 19.54 47.13
CA THR A 338 -16.78 20.22 48.40
C THR A 338 -16.85 19.23 49.56
N TRP A 339 -16.61 19.67 50.80
CA TRP A 339 -16.81 18.78 51.97
C TRP A 339 -18.26 18.33 52.13
N ASN A 340 -19.21 19.24 51.90
CA ASN A 340 -20.64 18.98 52.01
C ASN A 340 -21.21 18.28 50.77
N ASN A 341 -20.58 18.45 49.60
CA ASN A 341 -20.94 17.79 48.34
C ASN A 341 -19.86 16.77 47.91
N ARG A 342 -19.44 15.91 48.83
CA ARG A 342 -18.38 14.92 48.57
C ARG A 342 -18.90 13.65 47.87
N PRO A 343 -18.10 13.00 46.99
CA PRO A 343 -18.50 11.77 46.33
C PRO A 343 -18.82 10.63 47.32
N THR A 344 -19.87 9.87 47.02
CA THR A 344 -20.24 8.69 47.80
C THR A 344 -19.19 7.58 47.67
N ARG A 345 -18.73 7.04 48.81
CA ARG A 345 -17.88 5.83 48.85
C ARG A 345 -18.65 4.64 48.28
N ARG A 346 -18.01 3.88 47.40
CA ARG A 346 -18.55 2.65 46.82
C ARG A 346 -17.95 1.42 47.47
N GLU A 347 -16.63 1.41 47.61
CA GLU A 347 -15.90 0.23 48.05
C GLU A 347 -14.51 0.60 48.56
N GLU A 348 -14.03 -0.04 49.63
CA GLU A 348 -12.66 0.10 50.10
C GLU A 348 -11.73 -0.74 49.21
N MET A 349 -10.67 -0.14 48.69
CA MET A 349 -9.71 -0.83 47.82
C MET A 349 -8.59 -1.48 48.63
N ASP A 350 -7.96 -0.69 49.51
CA ASP A 350 -6.83 -1.14 50.33
C ASP A 350 -6.58 -0.18 51.50
N VAL A 351 -5.85 -0.67 52.51
CA VAL A 351 -5.42 0.12 53.68
C VAL A 351 -3.92 -0.06 53.88
N VAL A 352 -3.18 1.04 53.90
CA VAL A 352 -1.72 1.03 54.08
C VAL A 352 -1.36 1.75 55.37
N SER A 353 -0.69 1.03 56.29
CA SER A 353 -0.16 1.59 57.52
C SER A 353 1.33 1.88 57.39
N ASP A 354 1.67 3.15 57.14
CA ASP A 354 3.05 3.62 56.96
C ASP A 354 3.17 5.08 57.45
N ALA A 355 4.39 5.60 57.56
CA ALA A 355 4.68 7.01 57.80
C ALA A 355 5.96 7.43 57.08
N LYS A 356 5.89 8.52 56.32
CA LYS A 356 7.01 9.07 55.54
C LYS A 356 7.09 10.59 55.69
N GLY A 357 8.29 11.14 55.53
CA GLY A 357 8.56 12.57 55.43
C GLY A 357 8.62 13.35 56.75
N TYR A 358 8.76 12.67 57.89
CA TYR A 358 8.85 13.33 59.20
C TYR A 358 10.28 13.82 59.52
N SER A 359 11.31 13.02 59.21
CA SER A 359 12.71 13.32 59.55
C SER A 359 13.68 12.68 58.54
N GLY A 360 14.98 12.95 58.69
CA GLY A 360 16.02 12.33 57.85
C GLY A 360 16.03 10.80 57.92
N ASP A 361 15.77 10.22 59.09
CA ASP A 361 15.66 8.76 59.30
C ASP A 361 14.34 8.16 58.78
N CYS A 362 13.46 9.01 58.27
CA CYS A 362 12.09 8.69 57.87
C CYS A 362 11.70 9.53 56.65
N PRO A 363 12.45 9.34 55.54
CA PRO A 363 12.37 10.21 54.39
C PRO A 363 11.00 10.10 53.69
N ALA A 364 10.67 11.12 52.90
CA ALA A 364 9.50 11.08 52.03
C ALA A 364 9.58 9.88 51.05
N GLY A 365 8.46 9.21 50.82
CA GLY A 365 8.41 7.93 50.12
C GLY A 365 7.03 7.63 49.54
N ASN A 366 6.91 6.59 48.72
CA ASN A 366 5.64 6.20 48.12
C ASN A 366 4.85 5.29 49.06
N LEU A 367 3.55 5.56 49.20
CA LEU A 367 2.58 4.55 49.63
C LEU A 367 2.01 3.88 48.38
N ALA A 368 1.75 2.58 48.47
CA ALA A 368 1.31 1.75 47.36
C ALA A 368 0.10 0.91 47.79
N PHE A 369 -1.04 1.16 47.17
CA PHE A 369 -2.32 0.55 47.46
C PHE A 369 -2.71 -0.43 46.35
N ASN A 370 -3.15 -1.63 46.69
CA ASN A 370 -3.64 -2.61 45.73
C ASN A 370 -5.01 -2.19 45.18
N VAL A 371 -5.06 -1.94 43.87
CA VAL A 371 -6.28 -1.53 43.16
C VAL A 371 -6.57 -2.48 41.99
N THR A 372 -6.06 -3.71 42.06
CA THR A 372 -6.24 -4.75 41.02
C THR A 372 -7.71 -5.01 40.73
N LYS A 373 -8.56 -5.01 41.77
CA LYS A 373 -10.01 -5.16 41.61
C LYS A 373 -10.61 -4.00 40.82
N ALA A 374 -10.31 -2.75 41.18
CA ALA A 374 -10.78 -1.58 40.44
C ALA A 374 -10.36 -1.60 38.97
N ALA A 375 -9.13 -2.02 38.68
CA ALA A 375 -8.64 -2.17 37.30
C ALA A 375 -9.42 -3.24 36.51
N LYS A 376 -9.69 -4.40 37.14
CA LYS A 376 -10.48 -5.48 36.54
C LYS A 376 -11.94 -5.08 36.32
N ASP A 377 -12.57 -4.44 37.31
CA ASP A 377 -13.94 -3.95 37.19
C ASP A 377 -14.05 -2.91 36.07
N ALA A 378 -13.12 -1.95 36.03
CA ALA A 378 -13.05 -0.95 34.96
C ALA A 378 -12.83 -1.58 33.58
N ALA A 379 -12.07 -2.67 33.49
CA ALA A 379 -11.88 -3.41 32.25
C ALA A 379 -13.13 -4.19 31.82
N SER A 380 -13.81 -4.88 32.75
CA SER A 380 -15.00 -5.68 32.43
C SER A 380 -16.26 -4.85 32.18
N SER A 381 -16.35 -3.67 32.79
CA SER A 381 -17.51 -2.77 32.69
C SER A 381 -17.23 -1.56 31.80
N GLU A 382 -16.11 -1.58 31.05
CA GLU A 382 -15.73 -0.57 30.06
C GLU A 382 -15.66 0.88 30.60
N TRP A 383 -15.22 1.04 31.84
CA TRP A 383 -15.15 2.37 32.46
C TRP A 383 -13.99 3.19 31.90
N ASN A 384 -14.27 4.45 31.54
CA ASN A 384 -13.25 5.40 31.08
C ASN A 384 -12.41 5.98 32.21
N THR A 385 -12.96 6.08 33.43
CA THR A 385 -12.26 6.58 34.61
C THR A 385 -12.64 5.80 35.87
N VAL A 386 -11.76 5.86 36.87
CA VAL A 386 -12.04 5.43 38.24
C VAL A 386 -11.60 6.53 39.21
N THR A 387 -12.38 6.79 40.26
CA THR A 387 -12.06 7.81 41.27
C THR A 387 -11.68 7.15 42.59
N PHE A 388 -10.57 7.58 43.17
CA PHE A 388 -10.11 7.14 44.49
C PHE A 388 -10.13 8.28 45.52
N GLU A 389 -10.65 8.01 46.71
CA GLU A 389 -10.53 8.84 47.92
C GLU A 389 -9.39 8.33 48.79
N LEU A 390 -8.56 9.26 49.27
CA LEU A 390 -7.53 9.04 50.28
C LEU A 390 -7.98 9.66 51.61
N ALA A 391 -8.12 8.84 52.64
CA ALA A 391 -8.58 9.26 53.96
C ALA A 391 -7.77 8.59 55.08
N ALA A 392 -7.62 9.25 56.23
CA ALA A 392 -7.08 8.59 57.42
C ALA A 392 -8.14 7.67 58.04
N SER A 393 -7.77 6.46 58.47
CA SER A 393 -8.74 5.56 59.10
C SER A 393 -9.30 6.08 60.41
N ASN A 394 -8.54 6.96 61.09
CA ASN A 394 -9.00 7.67 62.26
C ASN A 394 -8.80 9.19 62.08
N GLU A 395 -9.86 9.86 61.65
CA GLU A 395 -9.89 11.31 61.42
C GLU A 395 -9.96 12.15 62.70
N SER A 396 -9.81 11.54 63.88
CA SER A 396 -9.60 12.23 65.16
C SER A 396 -8.16 12.09 65.68
N ASP A 397 -7.33 11.26 65.06
CA ASP A 397 -5.92 11.07 65.42
C ASP A 397 -5.04 12.04 64.62
N VAL A 398 -4.48 13.02 65.31
CA VAL A 398 -3.56 14.01 64.71
C VAL A 398 -2.36 13.33 64.04
N TYR A 399 -1.84 12.24 64.62
CA TYR A 399 -0.70 11.53 64.03
C TYR A 399 -1.05 10.77 62.75
N GLY A 400 -2.35 10.57 62.47
CA GLY A 400 -2.85 9.99 61.24
C GLY A 400 -2.82 10.95 60.04
N TRP A 401 -2.67 12.26 60.27
CA TRP A 401 -2.65 13.24 59.19
C TRP A 401 -1.35 13.19 58.37
N LYS A 402 -1.51 13.28 57.05
CA LYS A 402 -0.42 13.18 56.08
C LYS A 402 -0.60 14.14 54.91
N LYS A 403 0.54 14.58 54.35
CA LYS A 403 0.64 15.30 53.08
C LYS A 403 1.18 14.39 51.98
N PHE A 404 0.64 14.55 50.77
CA PHE A 404 1.01 13.78 49.60
C PHE A 404 1.24 14.70 48.41
N SER A 405 2.18 14.36 47.54
CA SER A 405 2.38 15.10 46.30
C SER A 405 1.35 14.64 45.25
N ALA A 406 0.38 15.49 44.92
CA ALA A 406 -0.71 15.15 44.00
C ALA A 406 -0.20 14.77 42.61
N LYS A 407 0.86 15.43 42.12
CA LYS A 407 1.48 15.11 40.82
C LYS A 407 2.05 13.68 40.74
N THR A 408 2.36 13.06 41.88
CA THR A 408 2.93 11.70 41.91
C THR A 408 1.87 10.59 41.95
N ALA A 409 0.58 10.95 42.01
CA ALA A 409 -0.51 9.98 42.01
C ALA A 409 -0.54 9.23 40.67
N VAL A 410 -0.20 7.94 40.72
CA VAL A 410 -0.08 7.08 39.54
C VAL A 410 -0.83 5.78 39.74
N PHE A 411 -1.63 5.43 38.74
CA PHE A 411 -2.35 4.18 38.62
C PHE A 411 -1.55 3.27 37.67
N SER A 412 -0.87 2.28 38.25
CA SER A 412 0.11 1.42 37.58
C SER A 412 -0.47 0.03 37.41
N THR A 413 -0.77 -0.38 36.17
CA THR A 413 -1.45 -1.64 35.85
C THR A 413 -0.57 -2.54 34.99
N GLU A 414 -0.36 -3.77 35.46
CA GLU A 414 0.31 -4.84 34.73
C GLU A 414 -0.73 -5.75 34.05
N TYR A 415 -0.54 -6.02 32.77
CA TYR A 415 -1.43 -6.85 31.96
C TYR A 415 -0.66 -7.61 30.87
N ASN A 416 -1.30 -8.62 30.28
CA ASN A 416 -0.90 -9.18 28.99
C ASN A 416 -2.12 -9.16 28.05
N THR A 417 -1.92 -8.91 26.76
CA THR A 417 -3.00 -8.92 25.78
C THR A 417 -3.16 -10.32 25.19
N ARG A 418 -4.38 -10.85 25.08
CA ARG A 418 -4.57 -12.16 24.47
C ARG A 418 -4.18 -12.12 22.98
N PRO A 419 -3.43 -13.11 22.47
CA PRO A 419 -3.18 -13.24 21.03
C PRO A 419 -4.49 -13.31 20.25
N GLY A 420 -4.52 -12.68 19.08
CA GLY A 420 -5.63 -12.80 18.16
C GLY A 420 -5.79 -14.25 17.66
N VAL A 421 -7.04 -14.69 17.50
CA VAL A 421 -7.37 -15.98 16.88
C VAL A 421 -6.72 -16.04 15.48
N PRO A 422 -6.01 -17.12 15.12
CA PRO A 422 -5.38 -17.22 13.80
C PRO A 422 -6.40 -17.01 12.67
N THR A 423 -6.01 -16.27 11.65
CA THR A 423 -6.85 -15.94 10.48
C THR A 423 -6.20 -16.39 9.18
N GLY A 424 -6.93 -16.31 8.07
CA GLY A 424 -6.38 -16.65 6.75
C GLY A 424 -5.93 -18.11 6.64
N LEU A 425 -6.65 -19.01 7.30
CA LEU A 425 -6.34 -20.44 7.25
C LEU A 425 -6.50 -20.97 5.82
N ASP A 426 -5.44 -21.59 5.32
CA ASP A 426 -5.42 -22.19 4.00
C ASP A 426 -4.31 -23.24 3.91
N THR A 427 -4.39 -24.08 2.90
CA THR A 427 -3.31 -24.95 2.49
C THR A 427 -2.45 -24.26 1.42
N SER A 428 -1.25 -24.77 1.15
CA SER A 428 -0.49 -24.45 -0.06
C SER A 428 -0.01 -25.75 -0.69
N PRO A 429 -0.44 -26.10 -1.92
CA PRO A 429 -1.40 -25.36 -2.76
C PRO A 429 -2.78 -25.19 -2.09
N SER A 430 -3.51 -24.12 -2.46
CA SER A 430 -4.75 -23.71 -1.78
C SER A 430 -5.89 -24.68 -2.06
N THR A 431 -6.64 -25.04 -1.01
CA THR A 431 -7.81 -25.93 -1.10
C THR A 431 -9.09 -25.30 -0.57
N LYS A 432 -9.02 -24.04 -0.10
CA LYS A 432 -10.23 -23.31 0.28
C LYS A 432 -11.01 -22.90 -0.98
N ASN A 433 -12.33 -22.80 -0.84
CA ASN A 433 -13.17 -22.21 -1.86
C ASN A 433 -13.51 -20.75 -1.50
N SER A 434 -14.39 -20.12 -2.28
CA SER A 434 -14.86 -18.75 -2.03
C SER A 434 -15.58 -18.57 -0.70
N ASN A 435 -16.10 -19.65 -0.10
CA ASN A 435 -16.82 -19.65 1.17
C ASN A 435 -15.92 -19.94 2.39
N GLY A 436 -14.66 -20.32 2.18
CA GLY A 436 -13.70 -20.63 3.24
C GLY A 436 -13.08 -22.03 3.13
N CYS A 437 -12.31 -22.40 4.16
CA CYS A 437 -11.63 -23.70 4.24
C CYS A 437 -12.52 -24.79 4.85
N ASP A 438 -13.60 -24.43 5.55
CA ASP A 438 -14.42 -25.31 6.39
C ASP A 438 -15.80 -25.62 5.77
N LYS A 439 -16.03 -25.17 4.54
CA LYS A 439 -17.26 -25.38 3.78
C LYS A 439 -16.99 -26.09 2.46
N ALA A 440 -17.83 -27.07 2.11
CA ALA A 440 -17.77 -27.78 0.83
C ALA A 440 -18.15 -26.86 -0.36
N PRO A 441 -17.71 -27.16 -1.59
CA PRO A 441 -16.78 -28.24 -1.98
C PRO A 441 -15.33 -27.93 -1.59
N TYR A 442 -14.58 -28.94 -1.16
CA TYR A 442 -13.18 -28.78 -0.74
C TYR A 442 -12.23 -29.01 -1.92
N GLY A 443 -11.12 -28.27 -1.96
CA GLY A 443 -10.08 -28.46 -2.96
C GLY A 443 -9.31 -29.77 -2.78
N LEU A 444 -8.70 -30.23 -3.87
CA LEU A 444 -7.90 -31.44 -3.93
C LEU A 444 -6.40 -31.13 -3.84
N ILE A 445 -5.66 -32.02 -3.19
CA ILE A 445 -4.20 -32.07 -3.19
C ILE A 445 -3.80 -33.36 -3.92
N GLY A 446 -3.04 -33.23 -5.00
CA GLY A 446 -2.48 -34.35 -5.76
C GLY A 446 -1.33 -35.08 -5.04
N ASN A 447 -0.46 -35.76 -5.79
CA ASN A 447 0.72 -36.49 -5.30
C ASN A 447 1.89 -35.58 -4.85
N THR A 448 1.61 -34.62 -3.97
CA THR A 448 2.56 -33.61 -3.50
C THR A 448 2.50 -33.41 -1.99
N ASP A 449 3.54 -32.80 -1.42
CA ASP A 449 3.50 -32.26 -0.07
C ASP A 449 2.66 -30.98 -0.04
N LEU A 450 2.12 -30.63 1.14
CA LEU A 450 1.42 -29.37 1.34
C LEU A 450 1.96 -28.60 2.56
N TYR A 451 1.56 -27.33 2.66
CA TYR A 451 1.73 -26.53 3.87
C TYR A 451 0.37 -26.16 4.47
N LEU A 452 0.26 -26.21 5.79
CA LEU A 452 -0.83 -25.56 6.53
C LEU A 452 -0.39 -24.14 6.87
N ASN A 453 -1.22 -23.15 6.52
CA ASN A 453 -0.93 -21.74 6.72
C ASN A 453 -1.93 -21.11 7.67
N ALA A 454 -1.47 -20.37 8.67
CA ALA A 454 -2.33 -19.57 9.51
C ALA A 454 -1.63 -18.27 9.91
N LYS A 455 -2.29 -17.13 9.68
CA LYS A 455 -1.80 -15.81 10.09
C LYS A 455 -2.08 -15.61 11.56
N ALA A 456 -1.07 -15.28 12.34
CA ALA A 456 -1.21 -15.02 13.76
C ALA A 456 -0.70 -13.63 14.11
N SER A 457 -1.36 -13.00 15.08
CA SER A 457 -1.02 -11.65 15.52
C SER A 457 -1.28 -11.51 17.00
N ASP A 458 -0.40 -10.79 17.65
CA ASP A 458 -0.56 -10.29 19.01
C ASP A 458 -0.43 -8.76 18.99
N ARG A 459 -1.32 -8.08 19.71
CA ARG A 459 -1.31 -6.61 19.82
C ARG A 459 -0.11 -6.08 20.58
N ASP A 460 0.48 -6.92 21.42
CA ASP A 460 1.71 -6.63 22.14
C ASP A 460 2.96 -6.80 21.26
N GLY A 461 2.79 -7.30 20.02
CA GLY A 461 3.88 -7.54 19.07
C GLY A 461 4.66 -8.82 19.38
N GLY A 462 5.97 -8.82 19.11
CA GLY A 462 6.85 -9.93 19.49
C GLY A 462 6.63 -11.23 18.71
N THR A 463 6.93 -12.37 19.36
CA THR A 463 6.84 -13.71 18.77
C THR A 463 5.55 -14.40 19.18
N VAL A 464 4.79 -14.90 18.21
CA VAL A 464 3.57 -15.67 18.40
C VAL A 464 3.79 -17.11 17.95
N LYS A 465 3.39 -18.06 18.79
CA LYS A 465 3.43 -19.50 18.53
C LYS A 465 2.09 -19.97 18.01
N VAL A 466 2.07 -20.60 16.83
CA VAL A 466 0.87 -21.15 16.21
C VAL A 466 0.89 -22.66 16.32
N LYS A 467 -0.09 -23.21 17.05
CA LYS A 467 -0.30 -24.65 17.21
C LYS A 467 -1.25 -25.16 16.12
N PHE A 468 -0.86 -26.20 15.38
CA PHE A 468 -1.66 -26.85 14.33
C PHE A 468 -2.05 -28.25 14.75
N HIS A 469 -3.33 -28.57 14.58
CA HIS A 469 -3.87 -29.93 14.68
C HIS A 469 -4.37 -30.39 13.31
N LEU A 470 -4.01 -31.59 12.86
CA LEU A 470 -4.54 -32.24 11.64
C LEU A 470 -4.94 -33.69 11.95
N TRP A 471 -6.07 -34.13 11.42
CA TRP A 471 -6.62 -35.48 11.63
C TRP A 471 -7.40 -35.96 10.40
N ALA A 472 -7.69 -37.27 10.34
CA ALA A 472 -8.61 -37.83 9.35
C ALA A 472 -10.04 -37.35 9.66
N THR A 473 -10.76 -36.82 8.67
CA THR A 473 -12.08 -36.20 8.89
C THR A 473 -13.05 -37.18 9.57
N GLY A 474 -13.65 -36.78 10.69
CA GLY A 474 -14.52 -37.64 11.50
C GLY A 474 -13.82 -38.39 12.64
N HIS A 475 -12.48 -38.36 12.71
CA HIS A 475 -11.67 -39.12 13.66
C HIS A 475 -10.81 -38.22 14.57
N HIS A 476 -11.38 -37.13 15.09
CA HIS A 476 -10.69 -36.27 16.07
C HIS A 476 -10.76 -36.90 17.47
N PRO A 477 -9.71 -36.88 18.31
CA PRO A 477 -9.74 -37.46 19.66
C PRO A 477 -10.80 -36.92 20.64
N ASN A 478 -11.49 -35.83 20.28
CA ASN A 478 -12.58 -35.27 21.10
C ASN A 478 -13.93 -35.90 20.78
N ASP A 479 -14.07 -36.43 19.56
CA ASP A 479 -15.34 -36.88 19.00
C ASP A 479 -15.32 -38.41 18.72
N ASP A 480 -14.12 -38.98 18.60
CA ASP A 480 -13.85 -40.41 18.37
C ASP A 480 -12.82 -40.92 19.41
N PRO A 481 -13.15 -41.92 20.25
CA PRO A 481 -12.23 -42.53 21.20
C PRO A 481 -10.96 -43.12 20.57
N ASP A 482 -11.05 -43.58 19.31
CA ASP A 482 -9.92 -44.13 18.55
C ASP A 482 -9.27 -43.07 17.63
N GLY A 483 -9.73 -41.82 17.70
CA GLY A 483 -9.23 -40.71 16.91
C GLY A 483 -7.77 -40.35 17.21
N ILE A 484 -7.03 -39.95 16.18
CA ILE A 484 -5.59 -39.62 16.27
C ILE A 484 -5.32 -38.25 15.65
N LEU A 485 -4.48 -37.45 16.32
CA LEU A 485 -3.86 -36.28 15.71
C LEU A 485 -2.65 -36.71 14.89
N ILE A 486 -2.79 -36.64 13.56
CA ILE A 486 -1.70 -36.88 12.60
C ILE A 486 -0.64 -35.77 12.73
N VAL A 487 -1.09 -34.56 13.04
CA VAL A 487 -0.23 -33.42 13.39
C VAL A 487 -0.69 -32.84 14.71
N ASP A 488 0.24 -32.71 15.65
CA ASP A 488 0.17 -31.79 16.80
C ASP A 488 1.54 -31.08 16.88
N LYS A 489 1.66 -29.92 16.23
CA LYS A 489 2.94 -29.18 16.12
C LYS A 489 2.75 -27.68 16.29
N THR A 490 3.81 -27.02 16.76
CA THR A 490 3.84 -25.57 16.97
C THR A 490 4.91 -24.91 16.10
N VAL A 491 4.57 -23.77 15.51
CA VAL A 491 5.46 -22.93 14.69
C VAL A 491 5.51 -21.52 15.27
N SER A 492 6.70 -20.98 15.51
CA SER A 492 6.89 -19.62 16.01
C SER A 492 7.06 -18.65 14.84
N VAL A 493 6.38 -17.51 14.89
CA VAL A 493 6.49 -16.42 13.90
C VAL A 493 6.44 -15.06 14.59
N SER A 494 6.91 -14.01 13.93
CA SER A 494 6.68 -12.64 14.41
C SER A 494 5.19 -12.29 14.30
N SER A 495 4.67 -11.51 15.25
CA SER A 495 3.29 -11.02 15.23
C SER A 495 2.94 -10.38 13.89
N GLY A 496 1.77 -10.73 13.34
CA GLY A 496 1.29 -10.28 12.03
C GLY A 496 1.73 -11.17 10.86
N SER A 497 2.58 -12.17 11.10
CA SER A 497 3.10 -13.07 10.05
C SER A 497 2.28 -14.34 9.88
N VAL A 498 2.53 -15.06 8.78
CA VAL A 498 1.90 -16.36 8.49
C VAL A 498 2.80 -17.49 8.97
N ALA A 499 2.30 -18.29 9.92
CA ALA A 499 2.93 -19.55 10.29
C ALA A 499 2.66 -20.59 9.20
N ARG A 500 3.72 -21.26 8.73
CA ARG A 500 3.67 -22.30 7.70
C ARG A 500 4.19 -23.62 8.25
N LEU A 501 3.38 -24.67 8.17
CA LEU A 501 3.76 -26.02 8.61
C LEU A 501 3.73 -26.99 7.44
N LYS A 502 4.89 -27.55 7.07
CA LYS A 502 4.98 -28.59 6.03
C LYS A 502 4.36 -29.90 6.53
N VAL A 503 3.44 -30.46 5.76
CA VAL A 503 2.85 -31.79 5.92
C VAL A 503 3.22 -32.62 4.69
N THR A 504 3.96 -33.70 4.91
CA THR A 504 4.46 -34.51 3.78
C THR A 504 3.41 -35.52 3.33
N LYS A 505 3.42 -35.90 2.05
CA LYS A 505 2.57 -36.97 1.56
C LYS A 505 2.80 -38.30 2.27
N ALA A 506 4.04 -38.59 2.66
CA ALA A 506 4.37 -39.78 3.44
C ALA A 506 3.66 -39.81 4.81
N THR A 507 3.36 -38.64 5.38
CA THR A 507 2.57 -38.53 6.61
C THR A 507 1.09 -38.80 6.38
N LEU A 508 0.55 -38.47 5.21
CA LEU A 508 -0.88 -38.62 4.90
C LEU A 508 -1.25 -40.00 4.34
N ILE A 509 -0.38 -40.61 3.53
CA ILE A 509 -0.62 -41.87 2.82
C ILE A 509 -1.16 -42.98 3.74
N PRO A 510 -0.59 -43.24 4.94
CA PRO A 510 -1.08 -44.30 5.84
C PRO A 510 -2.52 -44.10 6.32
N HIS A 511 -3.04 -42.86 6.24
CA HIS A 511 -4.35 -42.48 6.76
C HIS A 511 -5.41 -42.28 5.66
N ILE A 512 -5.06 -42.42 4.37
CA ILE A 512 -6.01 -42.20 3.26
C ILE A 512 -7.24 -43.10 3.39
N GLY A 513 -7.04 -44.39 3.71
CA GLY A 513 -8.14 -45.35 3.84
C GLY A 513 -9.13 -44.96 4.94
N THR A 514 -8.62 -44.62 6.14
CA THR A 514 -9.44 -44.14 7.26
C THR A 514 -10.14 -42.82 6.92
N ALA A 515 -9.42 -41.90 6.27
CA ALA A 515 -9.94 -40.59 5.88
C ALA A 515 -10.93 -40.65 4.70
N SER A 516 -10.98 -41.75 3.95
CA SER A 516 -11.56 -41.77 2.59
C SER A 516 -11.07 -40.56 1.77
N GLY A 517 -9.77 -40.26 1.88
CA GLY A 517 -9.12 -39.08 1.29
C GLY A 517 -9.38 -37.72 1.97
N ASN A 518 -10.29 -37.60 2.95
CA ASN A 518 -10.69 -36.33 3.56
C ASN A 518 -9.94 -36.02 4.86
N PHE A 519 -9.22 -34.90 4.92
CA PHE A 519 -8.49 -34.47 6.12
C PHE A 519 -9.03 -33.15 6.67
N SER A 520 -9.08 -33.03 8.00
CA SER A 520 -9.48 -31.83 8.73
C SER A 520 -8.32 -31.26 9.55
N TRP A 521 -8.27 -29.94 9.71
CA TRP A 521 -7.27 -29.26 10.53
C TRP A 521 -7.77 -27.95 11.16
N LYS A 522 -7.06 -27.48 12.19
CA LYS A 522 -7.32 -26.20 12.89
C LYS A 522 -6.03 -25.62 13.48
N ALA A 523 -6.05 -24.34 13.82
CA ALA A 523 -4.92 -23.62 14.41
C ALA A 523 -5.31 -22.77 15.64
N GLN A 524 -4.36 -22.55 16.55
CA GLN A 524 -4.50 -21.68 17.73
C GLN A 524 -3.21 -20.88 17.95
N ALA A 525 -3.32 -19.61 18.36
CA ALA A 525 -2.18 -18.76 18.70
C ALA A 525 -1.88 -18.77 20.20
N ASN A 526 -0.62 -18.55 20.55
CA ASN A 526 -0.10 -18.48 21.91
C ASN A 526 1.11 -17.52 21.96
N ASP A 527 1.21 -16.68 22.98
CA ASP A 527 2.35 -15.75 23.20
C ASP A 527 3.38 -16.26 24.23
N GLY A 528 3.14 -17.44 24.81
CA GLY A 528 3.92 -18.04 25.88
C GLY A 528 3.16 -18.16 27.20
N THR A 529 2.15 -17.31 27.42
CA THR A 529 1.36 -17.27 28.67
C THR A 529 -0.15 -17.38 28.43
N LEU A 530 -0.66 -16.77 27.37
CA LEU A 530 -2.06 -16.78 26.96
C LEU A 530 -2.22 -17.53 25.65
N TYR A 531 -3.44 -18.05 25.45
CA TYR A 531 -3.87 -18.70 24.22
C TYR A 531 -5.06 -17.92 23.64
N SER A 532 -5.11 -17.82 22.32
CA SER A 532 -6.33 -17.44 21.60
C SER A 532 -7.35 -18.58 21.63
N ASP A 533 -8.55 -18.37 21.10
CA ASP A 533 -9.42 -19.47 20.70
C ASP A 533 -8.85 -20.22 19.47
N TRP A 534 -9.38 -21.41 19.22
CA TRP A 534 -9.10 -22.19 18.01
C TRP A 534 -9.81 -21.60 16.79
N ASN A 535 -9.19 -21.69 15.61
CA ASN A 535 -9.83 -21.50 14.32
C ASN A 535 -9.65 -22.75 13.44
N PRO A 536 -10.73 -23.40 12.96
CA PRO A 536 -12.11 -23.20 13.39
C PRO A 536 -12.32 -23.47 14.89
N THR A 537 -13.40 -22.92 15.46
CA THR A 537 -13.70 -22.99 16.90
C THR A 537 -13.90 -24.43 17.38
N LYS A 538 -13.76 -24.65 18.69
CA LYS A 538 -13.91 -25.99 19.29
C LYS A 538 -15.30 -26.57 18.97
N GLY A 539 -15.33 -27.79 18.43
CA GLY A 539 -16.56 -28.49 18.01
C GLY A 539 -16.96 -28.23 16.54
N ALA A 540 -16.31 -27.29 15.86
CA ALA A 540 -16.49 -27.09 14.42
C ALA A 540 -15.74 -28.17 13.61
N PRO A 541 -16.21 -28.50 12.38
CA PRO A 541 -15.66 -29.58 11.54
C PRO A 541 -14.19 -29.42 11.08
N GLY A 542 -13.54 -28.29 11.38
CA GLY A 542 -12.19 -27.93 10.94
C GLY A 542 -12.13 -27.45 9.48
N CYS A 543 -11.01 -26.81 9.11
CA CYS A 543 -10.66 -26.59 7.70
C CYS A 543 -10.41 -27.94 7.04
N ARG A 544 -10.82 -28.13 5.78
CA ARG A 544 -10.80 -29.43 5.10
C ARG A 544 -10.13 -29.38 3.73
N PHE A 545 -9.53 -30.52 3.36
CA PHE A 545 -9.02 -30.79 2.02
C PHE A 545 -9.16 -32.27 1.68
N VAL A 546 -9.17 -32.57 0.38
CA VAL A 546 -9.16 -33.95 -0.14
C VAL A 546 -7.76 -34.25 -0.67
N PHE A 547 -7.18 -35.39 -0.29
CA PHE A 547 -5.88 -35.84 -0.75
C PHE A 547 -6.02 -37.05 -1.68
N ASP A 548 -5.58 -36.89 -2.93
CA ASP A 548 -5.59 -37.92 -3.95
C ASP A 548 -4.20 -38.02 -4.63
N PRO A 549 -3.35 -38.95 -4.18
CA PRO A 549 -2.01 -39.11 -4.74
C PRO A 549 -1.95 -40.02 -5.98
N SER A 550 -3.09 -40.53 -6.47
CA SER A 550 -3.13 -41.55 -7.52
C SER A 550 -3.14 -40.89 -8.89
N ARG A 551 -2.06 -41.02 -9.67
CA ARG A 551 -2.02 -40.50 -11.05
C ARG A 551 -2.70 -41.44 -12.05
N PRO A 552 -3.20 -40.94 -13.20
CA PRO A 552 -3.61 -41.79 -14.31
C PRO A 552 -2.49 -42.76 -14.71
N SER A 553 -2.81 -44.06 -14.72
CA SER A 553 -1.82 -45.13 -14.81
C SER A 553 -1.36 -45.47 -16.23
N THR A 554 -2.08 -45.00 -17.25
CA THR A 554 -1.76 -45.25 -18.67
C THR A 554 -1.65 -43.92 -19.42
N PRO A 555 -0.74 -43.80 -20.40
CA PRO A 555 -0.68 -42.63 -21.26
C PRO A 555 -1.90 -42.59 -22.21
N PRO A 556 -2.29 -41.40 -22.70
CA PRO A 556 -3.42 -41.25 -23.60
C PRO A 556 -3.16 -41.83 -25.00
N GLY A 557 -4.17 -42.39 -25.66
CA GLY A 557 -4.07 -42.76 -27.08
C GLY A 557 -4.37 -41.57 -28.00
N VAL A 558 -3.77 -41.54 -29.20
CA VAL A 558 -3.98 -40.49 -30.22
C VAL A 558 -4.33 -41.11 -31.56
N THR A 559 -5.29 -40.51 -32.29
CA THR A 559 -5.64 -40.92 -33.66
C THR A 559 -6.01 -39.71 -34.53
N SER A 560 -5.61 -39.71 -35.80
CA SER A 560 -6.13 -38.79 -36.84
C SER A 560 -6.37 -39.53 -38.15
N SER A 561 -7.43 -39.15 -38.87
CA SER A 561 -7.71 -39.67 -40.22
C SER A 561 -7.00 -38.91 -41.32
N GLN A 562 -6.78 -37.61 -41.14
CA GLN A 562 -6.13 -36.72 -42.12
C GLN A 562 -4.61 -36.88 -42.09
N PHE A 563 -4.07 -37.14 -40.89
CA PHE A 563 -2.65 -37.34 -40.66
C PHE A 563 -2.45 -38.65 -39.88
N PRO A 564 -2.53 -39.82 -40.57
CA PRO A 564 -2.41 -41.11 -39.93
C PRO A 564 -1.09 -41.30 -39.19
N ASP A 565 -1.07 -42.31 -38.31
CA ASP A 565 0.11 -42.67 -37.53
C ASP A 565 1.28 -43.03 -38.45
N GLY A 566 2.38 -42.29 -38.32
CA GLY A 566 3.59 -42.44 -39.12
C GLY A 566 4.67 -43.29 -38.46
N SER A 567 4.39 -43.96 -37.33
CA SER A 567 5.38 -44.81 -36.63
C SER A 567 5.96 -45.95 -37.49
N GLU A 568 5.22 -46.39 -38.51
CA GLU A 568 5.66 -47.40 -39.49
C GLU A 568 6.22 -46.77 -40.80
N GLY A 569 6.54 -45.47 -40.78
CA GLY A 569 7.03 -44.70 -41.92
C GLY A 569 5.96 -43.80 -42.57
N TRP A 570 6.33 -43.15 -43.67
CA TRP A 570 5.48 -42.16 -44.36
C TRP A 570 4.19 -42.81 -44.90
N PRO A 571 2.99 -42.45 -44.41
CA PRO A 571 1.74 -43.05 -44.87
C PRO A 571 1.45 -42.74 -46.34
N SER A 572 0.98 -43.72 -47.12
CA SER A 572 0.64 -43.53 -48.55
C SER A 572 -0.47 -42.50 -48.80
N THR A 573 -1.29 -42.25 -47.78
CA THR A 573 -2.36 -41.25 -47.79
C THR A 573 -2.19 -40.37 -46.57
N THR A 574 -1.73 -39.13 -46.77
CA THR A 574 -1.62 -38.12 -45.71
C THR A 574 -1.93 -36.72 -46.26
N GLY A 575 -2.35 -35.82 -45.38
CA GLY A 575 -2.63 -34.43 -45.70
C GLY A 575 -1.37 -33.64 -46.10
N ARG A 576 -1.58 -32.42 -46.60
CA ARG A 576 -0.53 -31.45 -46.89
C ARG A 576 -0.37 -30.47 -45.73
N VAL A 577 0.75 -29.76 -45.69
CA VAL A 577 0.87 -28.50 -44.93
C VAL A 577 -0.27 -27.54 -45.26
N ARG A 578 -0.58 -26.62 -44.34
CA ARG A 578 -1.72 -25.68 -44.42
C ARG A 578 -3.11 -26.37 -44.49
N THR A 579 -3.21 -27.69 -44.32
CA THR A 579 -4.49 -28.44 -44.26
C THR A 579 -4.87 -28.78 -42.83
N GLN A 580 -6.06 -28.38 -42.37
CA GLN A 580 -6.51 -28.68 -41.01
C GLN A 580 -6.84 -30.18 -40.80
N GLY A 581 -6.26 -30.77 -39.76
CA GLY A 581 -6.53 -32.14 -39.31
C GLY A 581 -7.17 -32.22 -37.92
N THR A 582 -7.93 -33.29 -37.68
CA THR A 582 -8.55 -33.58 -36.38
C THR A 582 -7.77 -34.68 -35.68
N PHE A 583 -7.33 -34.43 -34.45
CA PHE A 583 -6.64 -35.41 -33.60
C PHE A 583 -7.51 -35.71 -32.38
N THR A 584 -7.72 -36.99 -32.07
CA THR A 584 -8.55 -37.43 -30.94
C THR A 584 -7.71 -38.11 -29.88
N PHE A 585 -7.82 -37.61 -28.65
CA PHE A 585 -7.19 -38.14 -27.45
C PHE A 585 -8.15 -39.08 -26.70
N THR A 586 -7.65 -40.23 -26.26
CA THR A 586 -8.42 -41.22 -25.48
C THR A 586 -7.74 -41.48 -24.14
N SER A 587 -8.50 -41.88 -23.12
CA SER A 587 -8.03 -41.98 -21.73
C SER A 587 -7.14 -43.20 -21.44
N GLY A 588 -6.89 -44.06 -22.43
CA GLY A 588 -6.20 -45.33 -22.22
C GLY A 588 -6.96 -46.30 -21.30
N GLY A 589 -8.27 -46.08 -21.08
CA GLY A 589 -9.10 -46.88 -20.17
C GLY A 589 -9.13 -46.38 -18.72
N VAL A 590 -8.50 -45.24 -18.42
CA VAL A 590 -8.49 -44.64 -17.08
C VAL A 590 -9.74 -43.79 -16.86
N ALA A 591 -10.52 -44.13 -15.83
CA ALA A 591 -11.84 -43.53 -15.58
C ALA A 591 -11.81 -42.14 -14.93
N ASP A 592 -10.68 -41.73 -14.33
CA ASP A 592 -10.56 -40.47 -13.57
C ASP A 592 -9.90 -39.32 -14.36
N VAL A 593 -9.60 -39.53 -15.66
CA VAL A 593 -9.04 -38.49 -16.53
C VAL A 593 -10.04 -37.33 -16.68
N ALA A 594 -9.65 -36.15 -16.20
CA ALA A 594 -10.45 -34.94 -16.25
C ALA A 594 -10.06 -34.02 -17.42
N LYS A 595 -8.83 -34.15 -17.94
CA LYS A 595 -8.26 -33.21 -18.92
C LYS A 595 -7.08 -33.84 -19.68
N TYR A 596 -6.80 -33.35 -20.88
CA TYR A 596 -5.58 -33.65 -21.64
C TYR A 596 -4.77 -32.37 -21.82
N GLU A 597 -3.46 -32.46 -21.66
CA GLU A 597 -2.47 -31.44 -22.05
C GLU A 597 -1.83 -31.90 -23.37
N TYR A 598 -1.62 -30.99 -24.34
CA TYR A 598 -1.03 -31.29 -25.64
C TYR A 598 -0.19 -30.14 -26.20
N TRP A 599 0.79 -30.45 -27.05
CA TRP A 599 1.68 -29.50 -27.74
C TRP A 599 2.36 -30.19 -28.93
N THR A 600 3.06 -29.45 -29.79
CA THR A 600 3.79 -30.02 -30.94
C THR A 600 5.29 -29.80 -30.80
N ASP A 601 6.07 -30.49 -31.62
CA ASP A 601 7.51 -30.24 -31.81
C ASP A 601 7.82 -28.81 -32.28
N THR A 602 6.98 -28.26 -33.16
CA THR A 602 7.10 -26.89 -33.68
C THR A 602 6.50 -25.81 -32.77
N ASN A 603 5.64 -26.19 -31.81
CA ASN A 603 5.06 -25.26 -30.84
C ASN A 603 4.97 -25.92 -29.46
N PRO A 604 5.94 -25.67 -28.57
CA PRO A 604 6.00 -26.31 -27.25
C PRO A 604 4.99 -25.73 -26.25
N THR A 605 4.14 -24.79 -26.66
CA THR A 605 3.10 -24.22 -25.79
C THR A 605 2.09 -25.30 -25.39
N VAL A 606 2.05 -25.63 -24.11
CA VAL A 606 1.10 -26.61 -23.56
C VAL A 606 -0.32 -26.07 -23.59
N ARG A 607 -1.14 -26.65 -24.46
CA ARG A 607 -2.57 -26.40 -24.61
C ARG A 607 -3.36 -27.51 -23.96
N THR A 608 -4.67 -27.33 -23.86
CA THR A 608 -5.50 -28.29 -23.15
C THR A 608 -6.82 -28.60 -23.82
N ALA A 609 -7.22 -29.87 -23.77
CA ALA A 609 -8.50 -30.37 -24.25
C ALA A 609 -9.27 -31.04 -23.11
N THR A 610 -10.55 -30.73 -22.98
CA THR A 610 -11.40 -31.24 -21.90
C THR A 610 -12.41 -32.24 -22.48
N PRO A 611 -12.44 -33.50 -22.00
CA PRO A 611 -13.46 -34.45 -22.41
C PRO A 611 -14.83 -34.05 -21.84
N ALA A 612 -15.91 -34.42 -22.53
CA ALA A 612 -17.28 -34.13 -22.08
C ALA A 612 -17.65 -34.84 -20.77
N THR A 613 -17.03 -35.99 -20.50
CA THR A 613 -17.18 -36.77 -19.27
C THR A 613 -15.81 -37.19 -18.75
N THR A 614 -15.67 -37.33 -17.42
CA THR A 614 -14.43 -37.86 -16.82
C THR A 614 -14.16 -39.27 -17.35
N GLY A 615 -12.92 -39.53 -17.76
CA GLY A 615 -12.49 -40.76 -18.42
C GLY A 615 -12.81 -40.82 -19.93
N GLY A 616 -13.45 -39.79 -20.50
CA GLY A 616 -13.83 -39.74 -21.92
C GLY A 616 -12.73 -39.20 -22.85
N SER A 617 -13.04 -39.18 -24.16
CA SER A 617 -12.16 -38.66 -25.21
C SER A 617 -12.31 -37.16 -25.43
N ALA A 618 -11.30 -36.52 -26.03
CA ALA A 618 -11.34 -35.13 -26.47
C ALA A 618 -10.66 -34.98 -27.84
N SER A 619 -11.14 -34.07 -28.70
CA SER A 619 -10.56 -33.85 -30.03
C SER A 619 -10.06 -32.41 -30.17
N ILE A 620 -8.99 -32.23 -30.94
CA ILE A 620 -8.39 -30.93 -31.27
C ILE A 620 -8.22 -30.79 -32.78
N GLN A 621 -8.26 -29.55 -33.25
CA GLN A 621 -7.91 -29.19 -34.63
C GLN A 621 -6.47 -28.68 -34.65
N TYR A 622 -5.68 -29.16 -35.60
CA TYR A 622 -4.30 -28.72 -35.82
C TYR A 622 -3.99 -28.65 -37.31
N THR A 623 -3.30 -27.61 -37.73
CA THR A 623 -2.85 -27.39 -39.10
C THR A 623 -1.33 -27.43 -39.08
N PRO A 624 -0.68 -28.46 -39.65
CA PRO A 624 0.77 -28.51 -39.75
C PRO A 624 1.30 -27.44 -40.71
N THR A 625 2.39 -26.83 -40.30
CA THR A 625 3.15 -25.81 -41.04
C THR A 625 4.37 -26.41 -41.72
N ALA A 626 5.04 -27.36 -41.08
CA ALA A 626 6.22 -28.01 -41.62
C ALA A 626 5.90 -29.24 -42.47
N ALA A 627 6.48 -29.32 -43.67
CA ALA A 627 6.45 -30.51 -44.50
C ALA A 627 7.34 -31.62 -43.90
N GLY A 628 6.99 -32.88 -44.16
CA GLY A 628 7.70 -34.03 -43.61
C GLY A 628 7.21 -34.43 -42.22
N ALA A 629 8.12 -34.85 -41.35
CA ALA A 629 7.80 -35.47 -40.07
C ALA A 629 7.38 -34.43 -39.03
N ASN A 630 6.29 -34.69 -38.31
CA ASN A 630 5.75 -33.84 -37.26
C ASN A 630 5.36 -34.70 -36.04
N VAL A 631 5.49 -34.16 -34.83
CA VAL A 631 5.14 -34.88 -33.58
C VAL A 631 4.13 -34.10 -32.73
N LEU A 632 2.97 -34.71 -32.47
CA LEU A 632 1.99 -34.22 -31.50
C LEU A 632 2.17 -34.94 -30.16
N TYR A 633 2.50 -34.19 -29.11
CA TYR A 633 2.64 -34.71 -27.75
C TYR A 633 1.36 -34.52 -26.94
N THR A 634 1.03 -35.48 -26.08
CA THR A 634 -0.12 -35.38 -25.17
C THR A 634 0.07 -36.17 -23.87
N ARG A 635 -0.59 -35.73 -22.80
CA ARG A 635 -0.70 -36.45 -21.52
C ARG A 635 -2.04 -36.17 -20.83
N SER A 636 -2.50 -37.09 -20.00
CA SER A 636 -3.75 -36.98 -19.25
C SER A 636 -3.53 -36.42 -17.84
N LEU A 637 -4.54 -35.72 -17.32
CA LEU A 637 -4.61 -35.20 -15.95
C LEU A 637 -5.91 -35.68 -15.28
N ASP A 638 -5.83 -36.09 -14.03
CA ASP A 638 -7.00 -36.34 -13.18
C ASP A 638 -7.56 -35.04 -12.56
N LYS A 639 -8.56 -35.16 -11.67
CA LYS A 639 -9.16 -34.01 -10.96
C LYS A 639 -8.24 -33.37 -9.92
N ALA A 640 -7.23 -34.09 -9.42
CA ALA A 640 -6.24 -33.59 -8.48
C ALA A 640 -5.01 -32.97 -9.18
N GLY A 641 -4.97 -33.01 -10.52
CA GLY A 641 -3.90 -32.48 -11.34
C GLY A 641 -2.71 -33.44 -11.50
N ASN A 642 -2.85 -34.71 -11.12
CA ASN A 642 -1.79 -35.69 -11.32
C ASN A 642 -1.68 -36.04 -12.82
N ARG A 643 -0.45 -36.10 -13.33
CA ARG A 643 -0.14 -36.31 -14.76
C ARG A 643 0.18 -37.78 -15.07
N SER A 644 -0.31 -38.28 -16.21
CA SER A 644 0.11 -39.55 -16.80
C SER A 644 1.53 -39.47 -17.40
N ASP A 645 2.01 -40.58 -17.94
CA ASP A 645 3.12 -40.55 -18.89
C ASP A 645 2.66 -39.89 -20.20
N GLN A 646 3.63 -39.46 -21.01
CA GLN A 646 3.40 -38.76 -22.27
C GLN A 646 3.31 -39.73 -23.44
N THR A 647 2.44 -39.41 -24.40
CA THR A 647 2.39 -40.01 -25.73
C THR A 647 2.93 -39.01 -26.75
N GLY A 648 3.82 -39.46 -27.64
CA GLY A 648 4.18 -38.74 -28.86
C GLY A 648 3.54 -39.43 -30.07
N TYR A 649 2.79 -38.68 -30.86
CA TYR A 649 2.13 -39.15 -32.07
C TYR A 649 2.86 -38.60 -33.29
N LEU A 650 3.65 -39.46 -33.94
CA LEU A 650 4.36 -39.14 -35.17
C LEU A 650 3.37 -39.17 -36.34
N PHE A 651 3.37 -38.11 -37.16
CA PHE A 651 2.63 -38.05 -38.42
C PHE A 651 3.45 -37.31 -39.48
N TYR A 652 3.07 -37.45 -40.75
CA TYR A 652 3.76 -36.80 -41.86
C TYR A 652 2.82 -35.86 -42.63
N ALA A 653 3.31 -34.70 -43.05
CA ALA A 653 2.59 -33.79 -43.94
C ALA A 653 3.33 -33.69 -45.30
N ASN A 654 2.59 -33.74 -46.40
CA ASN A 654 3.13 -33.46 -47.72
C ASN A 654 3.41 -31.95 -47.88
N GLY A 655 4.39 -31.57 -48.71
CA GLY A 655 4.66 -30.16 -49.05
C GLY A 655 3.47 -29.44 -49.71
N PRO A 656 3.59 -28.11 -49.89
CA PRO A 656 2.51 -27.31 -50.46
C PRO A 656 2.15 -27.79 -51.87
N ALA A 657 0.92 -27.50 -52.31
CA ALA A 657 0.44 -27.96 -53.62
C ALA A 657 1.05 -27.18 -54.79
N GLN A 658 1.39 -25.91 -54.55
CA GLN A 658 2.08 -24.98 -55.43
C GLN A 658 3.05 -24.19 -54.55
N ALA A 659 4.22 -23.84 -55.07
CA ALA A 659 5.13 -22.94 -54.37
C ALA A 659 4.51 -21.54 -54.27
N ASP A 660 4.86 -20.82 -53.21
CA ASP A 660 4.41 -19.45 -53.01
C ASP A 660 5.02 -18.53 -54.09
N ARG A 661 4.29 -17.48 -54.48
CA ARG A 661 4.77 -16.50 -55.48
C ARG A 661 5.73 -15.52 -54.81
N PRO A 662 6.69 -14.90 -55.53
CA PRO A 662 7.47 -13.81 -54.97
C PRO A 662 6.57 -12.69 -54.43
N GLY A 663 6.76 -12.32 -53.18
CA GLY A 663 5.91 -11.43 -52.39
C GLY A 663 4.91 -12.13 -51.46
N ASP A 664 4.46 -13.36 -51.71
CA ASP A 664 3.40 -14.06 -50.97
C ASP A 664 3.99 -14.94 -49.85
N ILE A 665 3.93 -14.49 -48.60
CA ILE A 665 4.57 -15.19 -47.47
C ILE A 665 3.62 -16.17 -46.78
N ASN A 666 2.34 -16.23 -47.16
CA ASN A 666 1.33 -17.09 -46.53
C ASN A 666 0.62 -18.07 -47.50
N GLY A 667 0.87 -17.94 -48.80
CA GLY A 667 0.32 -18.73 -49.89
C GLY A 667 -1.13 -18.42 -50.26
N ASP A 668 -1.62 -17.21 -49.96
CA ASP A 668 -2.98 -16.77 -50.31
C ASP A 668 -3.08 -16.17 -51.72
N GLY A 669 -1.94 -15.97 -52.38
CA GLY A 669 -1.81 -15.48 -53.74
C GLY A 669 -1.64 -13.98 -53.87
N ASN A 670 -1.62 -13.22 -52.76
CA ASN A 670 -1.39 -11.77 -52.74
C ASN A 670 0.02 -11.46 -52.21
N PRO A 671 0.69 -10.40 -52.69
CA PRO A 671 1.93 -9.96 -52.07
C PRO A 671 1.70 -9.39 -50.67
N ASP A 672 2.55 -9.82 -49.75
CA ASP A 672 2.63 -9.50 -48.34
C ASP A 672 3.89 -8.63 -48.05
N LEU A 673 4.08 -8.25 -46.78
CA LEU A 673 5.19 -7.40 -46.35
C LEU A 673 5.83 -7.94 -45.06
N TRP A 674 7.16 -7.86 -44.98
CA TRP A 674 7.87 -7.85 -43.71
C TRP A 674 8.36 -6.44 -43.34
N GLY A 675 8.22 -6.07 -42.07
CA GLY A 675 8.63 -4.75 -41.58
C GLY A 675 9.30 -4.82 -40.22
N ILE A 676 10.34 -4.01 -40.02
CA ILE A 676 10.98 -3.82 -38.71
C ILE A 676 10.45 -2.52 -38.12
N ASP A 677 9.74 -2.62 -37.01
CA ASP A 677 9.17 -1.46 -36.32
C ASP A 677 10.23 -0.60 -35.62
N ALA A 678 9.82 0.53 -35.06
CA ALA A 678 10.70 1.44 -34.34
C ALA A 678 11.41 0.80 -33.12
N ALA A 679 10.85 -0.27 -32.56
CA ALA A 679 11.43 -1.01 -31.44
C ALA A 679 12.41 -2.11 -31.87
N GLY A 680 12.55 -2.36 -33.17
CA GLY A 680 13.38 -3.43 -33.72
C GLY A 680 12.69 -4.79 -33.67
N THR A 681 11.36 -4.82 -33.72
CA THR A 681 10.57 -6.05 -33.83
C THR A 681 10.22 -6.31 -35.30
N LEU A 682 10.44 -7.53 -35.77
CA LEU A 682 10.01 -7.96 -37.10
C LEU A 682 8.53 -8.35 -37.08
N HIS A 683 7.75 -7.75 -37.97
CA HIS A 683 6.34 -8.02 -38.17
C HIS A 683 6.07 -8.53 -39.58
N ARG A 684 5.05 -9.36 -39.72
CA ARG A 684 4.44 -9.76 -40.99
C ARG A 684 3.11 -9.05 -41.19
N TYR A 685 2.85 -8.60 -42.40
CA TYR A 685 1.62 -7.93 -42.80
C TYR A 685 1.07 -8.60 -44.05
N TYR A 686 -0.11 -9.20 -43.96
CA TYR A 686 -0.71 -9.88 -45.10
C TYR A 686 -1.41 -8.91 -46.04
N GLY A 687 -1.15 -9.01 -47.35
CA GLY A 687 -1.81 -8.25 -48.40
C GLY A 687 -3.27 -8.62 -48.54
N ALA A 688 -4.11 -7.64 -48.85
CA ALA A 688 -5.54 -7.85 -49.10
C ALA A 688 -5.87 -8.04 -50.59
N GLY A 689 -4.89 -7.89 -51.49
CA GLY A 689 -5.07 -7.95 -52.95
C GLY A 689 -5.74 -6.71 -53.56
N ASP A 690 -5.86 -5.62 -52.80
CA ASP A 690 -6.43 -4.33 -53.25
C ASP A 690 -5.46 -3.15 -53.04
N GLY A 691 -4.18 -3.46 -52.88
CA GLY A 691 -3.12 -2.49 -52.53
C GLY A 691 -2.98 -2.18 -51.04
N THR A 692 -3.84 -2.74 -50.16
CA THR A 692 -3.74 -2.61 -48.70
C THR A 692 -3.16 -3.86 -48.01
N VAL A 693 -2.78 -3.72 -46.74
CA VAL A 693 -2.39 -4.82 -45.85
C VAL A 693 -3.37 -4.96 -44.68
N ALA A 694 -3.41 -6.15 -44.07
CA ALA A 694 -4.21 -6.44 -42.89
C ALA A 694 -3.88 -5.47 -41.73
N ALA A 695 -4.92 -4.95 -41.07
CA ALA A 695 -4.78 -3.90 -40.07
C ALA A 695 -4.06 -4.30 -38.77
N ASN A 696 -3.92 -5.61 -38.51
CA ASN A 696 -3.26 -6.13 -37.32
C ASN A 696 -2.04 -6.98 -37.74
N PRO A 697 -0.84 -6.41 -37.79
CA PRO A 697 0.37 -7.20 -37.98
C PRO A 697 0.59 -8.18 -36.84
N GLU A 698 1.23 -9.30 -37.16
CA GLU A 698 1.69 -10.27 -36.18
C GLU A 698 3.23 -10.29 -36.13
N PRO A 699 3.84 -10.51 -34.96
CA PRO A 699 5.28 -10.73 -34.89
C PRO A 699 5.69 -11.91 -35.77
N ALA A 700 6.71 -11.68 -36.59
CA ALA A 700 7.31 -12.71 -37.44
C ALA A 700 8.52 -13.37 -36.75
N SER A 701 8.92 -12.92 -35.57
CA SER A 701 10.03 -13.49 -34.82
C SER A 701 9.97 -13.14 -33.34
N ASP A 702 10.51 -14.01 -32.49
CA ASP A 702 10.74 -13.73 -31.06
C ASP A 702 12.15 -13.13 -30.78
N ALA A 703 12.97 -12.93 -31.83
CA ALA A 703 14.30 -12.31 -31.76
C ALA A 703 14.27 -10.78 -31.98
N SER A 704 15.37 -10.09 -31.67
CA SER A 704 15.53 -8.67 -31.99
C SER A 704 16.15 -8.46 -33.38
N TRP A 705 15.63 -7.48 -34.10
CA TRP A 705 16.00 -7.14 -35.48
C TRP A 705 16.55 -5.72 -35.62
N ASN A 706 17.05 -5.15 -34.52
CA ASN A 706 17.65 -3.81 -34.55
C ASN A 706 18.86 -3.78 -35.49
N ALA A 707 18.96 -2.71 -36.29
CA ALA A 707 20.06 -2.51 -37.24
C ALA A 707 20.28 -3.69 -38.22
N THR A 708 19.22 -4.44 -38.52
CA THR A 708 19.23 -5.52 -39.50
C THR A 708 18.73 -5.00 -40.84
N LEU A 709 19.43 -5.33 -41.94
CA LEU A 709 18.88 -5.13 -43.29
C LEU A 709 18.08 -6.37 -43.66
N ILE A 710 16.88 -6.17 -44.19
CA ILE A 710 16.00 -7.26 -44.63
C ILE A 710 15.64 -7.11 -46.10
N THR A 711 15.47 -8.25 -46.75
CA THR A 711 14.90 -8.35 -48.10
C THR A 711 14.26 -9.72 -48.26
N HIS A 712 13.23 -9.85 -49.08
CA HIS A 712 12.71 -11.14 -49.53
C HIS A 712 12.35 -11.03 -51.00
N ARG A 713 12.38 -12.17 -51.70
CA ARG A 713 11.77 -12.46 -53.00
C ARG A 713 12.20 -13.88 -53.36
N GLY A 714 11.26 -14.82 -53.35
CA GLY A 714 11.48 -16.22 -53.78
C GLY A 714 11.82 -17.21 -52.65
N ASP A 715 11.91 -18.49 -53.03
CA ASP A 715 12.21 -19.64 -52.17
C ASP A 715 13.73 -19.90 -52.18
N TRP A 716 14.38 -19.65 -51.05
CA TRP A 716 15.83 -19.82 -50.87
C TRP A 716 16.16 -21.20 -50.29
N THR A 717 15.18 -21.95 -49.80
CA THR A 717 15.38 -23.21 -49.08
C THR A 717 14.97 -24.46 -49.85
N GLY A 718 14.18 -24.29 -50.91
CA GLY A 718 13.58 -25.33 -51.76
C GLY A 718 12.36 -26.00 -51.14
N ASP A 719 11.72 -25.42 -50.12
CA ASP A 719 10.58 -26.01 -49.42
C ASP A 719 9.21 -25.58 -49.98
N GLY A 720 9.22 -24.67 -50.96
CA GLY A 720 8.05 -24.12 -51.63
C GLY A 720 7.47 -22.88 -50.93
N TYR A 721 8.07 -22.39 -49.85
CA TYR A 721 7.69 -21.14 -49.20
C TYR A 721 8.62 -20.01 -49.59
N GLU A 722 8.11 -18.78 -49.55
CA GLU A 722 8.95 -17.60 -49.68
C GLU A 722 9.71 -17.32 -48.40
N ASP A 723 11.01 -17.04 -48.54
CA ASP A 723 11.92 -16.89 -47.40
C ASP A 723 12.42 -15.45 -47.22
N LEU A 724 12.74 -15.11 -45.97
CA LEU A 724 13.32 -13.83 -45.59
C LEU A 724 14.84 -13.89 -45.60
N VAL A 725 15.51 -12.95 -46.27
CA VAL A 725 16.96 -12.77 -46.23
C VAL A 725 17.32 -11.57 -45.36
N ALA A 726 18.30 -11.75 -44.48
CA ALA A 726 18.74 -10.73 -43.55
C ALA A 726 20.26 -10.57 -43.52
N LEU A 727 20.75 -9.33 -43.49
CA LEU A 727 22.15 -9.02 -43.17
C LEU A 727 22.23 -8.57 -41.71
N GLN A 728 23.00 -9.29 -40.90
CA GLN A 728 23.17 -9.05 -39.47
C GLN A 728 24.65 -9.03 -39.08
N SER A 729 25.03 -8.11 -38.21
CA SER A 729 26.39 -8.09 -37.63
C SER A 729 26.52 -9.12 -36.50
N ASP A 730 27.54 -9.99 -36.58
CA ASP A 730 27.84 -10.99 -35.55
C ASP A 730 28.85 -10.46 -34.51
N THR A 731 28.98 -11.17 -33.39
CA THR A 731 29.93 -10.89 -32.31
C THR A 731 31.39 -10.97 -32.80
N GLY A 732 31.94 -9.80 -33.18
CA GLY A 732 33.26 -9.68 -33.80
C GLY A 732 33.35 -8.64 -34.93
N ASP A 733 32.27 -7.89 -35.19
CA ASP A 733 32.13 -6.83 -36.22
C ASP A 733 32.20 -7.33 -37.67
N SER A 734 31.74 -8.56 -37.95
CA SER A 734 31.56 -9.05 -39.33
C SER A 734 30.08 -9.26 -39.66
N ASP A 735 29.64 -8.72 -40.79
CA ASP A 735 28.27 -8.89 -41.27
C ASP A 735 28.07 -10.26 -41.93
N ARG A 736 26.95 -10.92 -41.67
CA ARG A 736 26.60 -12.25 -42.17
C ARG A 736 25.21 -12.23 -42.80
N LEU A 737 25.07 -12.91 -43.93
CA LEU A 737 23.80 -13.08 -44.63
C LEU A 737 23.12 -14.36 -44.16
N TRP A 738 21.85 -14.25 -43.81
CA TRP A 738 21.03 -15.35 -43.31
C TRP A 738 19.73 -15.44 -44.10
N VAL A 739 19.43 -16.63 -44.57
CA VAL A 739 18.07 -17.04 -44.96
C VAL A 739 17.35 -17.50 -43.70
N HIS A 740 16.17 -16.95 -43.48
CA HIS A 740 15.25 -17.33 -42.43
C HIS A 740 14.07 -18.06 -43.07
N PRO A 741 14.02 -19.41 -42.99
CA PRO A 741 12.95 -20.18 -43.56
C PRO A 741 11.60 -19.76 -42.98
N ASN A 742 10.62 -19.61 -43.86
CA ASN A 742 9.26 -19.27 -43.46
C ASN A 742 8.48 -20.51 -43.04
N ASP A 743 7.69 -20.43 -41.95
CA ASP A 743 6.79 -21.53 -41.53
C ASP A 743 5.53 -21.69 -42.41
N GLY A 744 5.48 -20.98 -43.53
CA GLY A 744 4.35 -20.92 -44.43
C GLY A 744 3.25 -19.96 -43.98
N TYR A 745 3.45 -19.20 -42.91
CA TYR A 745 2.59 -18.09 -42.46
C TYR A 745 3.40 -16.86 -42.07
N GLY A 746 4.55 -16.63 -42.71
CA GLY A 746 5.41 -15.48 -42.53
C GLY A 746 6.15 -15.43 -41.18
N PHE A 747 6.21 -16.51 -40.39
CA PHE A 747 7.04 -16.56 -39.19
C PHE A 747 8.45 -17.05 -39.56
N ALA A 748 9.46 -16.27 -39.19
CA ALA A 748 10.84 -16.42 -39.61
C ALA A 748 11.72 -17.20 -38.62
N CYS A 749 11.49 -17.09 -37.30
CA CYS A 749 12.20 -17.89 -36.29
C CYS A 749 11.67 -17.65 -34.86
N THR A 750 11.84 -18.64 -33.96
CA THR A 750 11.66 -18.44 -32.50
C THR A 750 12.97 -17.99 -31.83
N ASP A 751 14.10 -18.62 -32.15
CA ASP A 751 15.44 -18.19 -31.73
C ASP A 751 16.34 -18.12 -32.96
N CYS A 752 16.62 -16.90 -33.42
CA CYS A 752 17.48 -16.63 -34.57
C CYS A 752 18.97 -16.70 -34.20
N SER A 753 19.35 -17.36 -33.10
CA SER A 753 20.73 -17.47 -32.64
C SER A 753 21.09 -18.90 -32.23
N GLY A 754 22.37 -19.28 -32.38
CA GLY A 754 22.88 -20.59 -31.98
C GLY A 754 22.78 -21.71 -33.03
N ASP A 755 23.27 -22.90 -32.65
CA ASP A 755 23.43 -24.09 -33.51
C ASP A 755 22.11 -24.85 -33.78
N ASP A 756 21.06 -24.59 -32.99
CA ASP A 756 19.73 -25.21 -33.11
C ASP A 756 18.76 -24.37 -33.96
N SER A 757 19.24 -23.28 -34.58
CA SER A 757 18.44 -22.41 -35.45
C SER A 757 18.21 -23.05 -36.83
N ASP A 758 17.02 -22.85 -37.38
CA ASP A 758 16.61 -23.26 -38.73
C ASP A 758 17.15 -22.34 -39.84
N ARG A 759 17.68 -21.16 -39.48
CA ARG A 759 18.29 -20.23 -40.43
C ARG A 759 19.49 -20.86 -41.16
N ARG A 760 19.68 -20.47 -42.43
CA ARG A 760 20.78 -20.93 -43.28
C ARG A 760 21.67 -19.76 -43.63
N GLU A 761 22.98 -19.89 -43.44
CA GLU A 761 23.91 -18.82 -43.83
C GLU A 761 24.10 -18.84 -45.35
N LEU A 762 23.94 -17.68 -46.00
CA LEU A 762 24.42 -17.48 -47.36
C LEU A 762 25.91 -17.16 -47.32
N THR A 763 26.70 -17.95 -48.05
CA THR A 763 28.15 -17.85 -48.04
C THR A 763 28.72 -17.65 -49.43
N VAL A 764 30.04 -17.48 -49.50
CA VAL A 764 30.81 -17.49 -50.74
C VAL A 764 31.99 -18.45 -50.59
N TYR A 765 32.44 -19.01 -51.70
CA TYR A 765 33.61 -19.85 -51.81
C TYR A 765 34.89 -19.01 -51.67
N ASP A 766 34.97 -17.87 -52.38
CA ASP A 766 36.07 -16.92 -52.22
C ASP A 766 35.72 -15.84 -51.19
N ALA A 767 36.52 -15.71 -50.15
CA ALA A 767 36.31 -14.69 -49.13
C ALA A 767 36.44 -13.25 -49.67
N GLU A 768 37.15 -13.04 -50.78
CA GLU A 768 37.24 -11.74 -51.45
C GLU A 768 35.88 -11.28 -52.00
N HIS A 769 34.99 -12.22 -52.32
CA HIS A 769 33.61 -11.96 -52.77
C HIS A 769 32.65 -11.56 -51.65
N LYS A 770 33.10 -11.36 -50.41
CA LYS A 770 32.22 -10.92 -49.30
C LYS A 770 31.99 -9.41 -49.33
N HIS A 771 31.34 -8.88 -50.37
CA HIS A 771 31.15 -7.43 -50.51
C HIS A 771 30.05 -6.84 -49.62
N TRP A 772 29.34 -7.68 -48.86
CA TRP A 772 28.29 -7.27 -47.93
C TRP A 772 28.78 -6.79 -46.56
N GLN A 773 30.09 -6.83 -46.29
CA GLN A 773 30.63 -6.18 -45.09
C GLN A 773 30.41 -4.67 -45.18
N ASP A 774 29.75 -4.04 -44.22
CA ASP A 774 29.34 -2.64 -44.21
C ASP A 774 28.48 -2.25 -45.43
N ALA A 775 27.62 -3.15 -45.91
CA ALA A 775 26.69 -2.82 -46.99
C ALA A 775 25.64 -1.78 -46.52
N ASP A 776 25.27 -0.86 -47.41
CA ASP A 776 24.20 0.10 -47.14
C ASP A 776 22.82 -0.54 -47.33
N GLN A 777 22.71 -1.50 -48.25
CA GLN A 777 21.46 -2.17 -48.62
C GLN A 777 21.75 -3.54 -49.25
N ILE A 778 20.88 -4.50 -48.95
CA ILE A 778 20.74 -5.77 -49.69
C ILE A 778 19.38 -5.82 -50.36
N LEU A 779 19.27 -6.46 -51.51
CA LEU A 779 18.00 -6.60 -52.23
C LEU A 779 17.95 -7.95 -52.96
N ALA A 780 17.02 -8.82 -52.56
CA ALA A 780 16.64 -9.98 -53.35
C ALA A 780 15.88 -9.47 -54.58
N ILE A 781 16.47 -9.62 -55.76
CA ILE A 781 15.92 -9.06 -57.01
C ILE A 781 15.01 -10.05 -57.74
N GLY A 782 14.93 -11.29 -57.26
CA GLY A 782 14.40 -12.42 -58.00
C GLY A 782 15.52 -13.11 -58.76
N ASP A 783 15.16 -13.94 -59.73
CA ASP A 783 16.10 -14.75 -60.51
C ASP A 783 16.52 -14.01 -61.79
N VAL A 784 17.80 -13.63 -61.90
CA VAL A 784 18.36 -12.84 -63.01
C VAL A 784 18.85 -13.73 -64.13
N ASP A 785 19.47 -14.88 -63.82
CA ASP A 785 19.94 -15.81 -64.85
C ASP A 785 18.89 -16.87 -65.25
N GLY A 786 17.78 -16.90 -64.54
CA GLY A 786 16.54 -17.61 -64.83
C GLY A 786 16.62 -19.12 -64.57
N PRO A 787 15.46 -19.80 -64.49
CA PRO A 787 15.43 -21.20 -64.89
C PRO A 787 15.63 -21.25 -66.41
N LEU A 788 16.69 -21.90 -66.87
CA LEU A 788 17.02 -21.96 -68.30
C LEU A 788 16.51 -23.26 -68.92
N ASP A 789 15.60 -23.13 -69.88
CA ASP A 789 15.30 -24.13 -70.91
C ASP A 789 16.26 -23.87 -72.08
N LEU A 790 17.40 -24.57 -72.10
CA LEU A 790 18.50 -24.29 -73.01
C LEU A 790 18.22 -24.77 -74.43
N ASP A 791 17.30 -25.72 -74.60
CA ASP A 791 16.94 -26.30 -75.90
C ASP A 791 15.52 -25.96 -76.39
N ALA A 792 14.78 -25.18 -75.60
CA ALA A 792 13.42 -24.71 -75.84
C ALA A 792 12.41 -25.85 -76.02
N ASP A 793 12.60 -26.97 -75.31
CA ASP A 793 11.69 -28.13 -75.34
C ASP A 793 10.51 -28.04 -74.37
N GLY A 794 10.50 -27.02 -73.49
CA GLY A 794 9.49 -26.76 -72.48
C GLY A 794 9.79 -27.39 -71.11
N GLU A 795 10.91 -28.09 -70.95
CA GLU A 795 11.45 -28.54 -69.67
C GLU A 795 12.62 -27.63 -69.26
N ILE A 796 12.73 -27.36 -67.97
CA ILE A 796 13.82 -26.53 -67.46
C ILE A 796 15.09 -27.40 -67.30
N ASP A 797 16.16 -27.05 -68.02
CA ASP A 797 17.46 -27.73 -67.95
C ASP A 797 18.31 -27.27 -66.75
N VAL A 798 18.25 -25.99 -66.43
CA VAL A 798 18.97 -25.37 -65.30
C VAL A 798 17.94 -24.80 -64.34
N PRO A 799 17.85 -25.32 -63.10
CA PRO A 799 16.98 -24.75 -62.07
C PRO A 799 17.36 -23.30 -61.78
N GLY A 800 16.35 -22.44 -61.70
CA GLY A 800 16.51 -21.06 -61.29
C GLY A 800 16.58 -20.91 -59.77
N TYR A 801 17.37 -19.96 -59.29
CA TYR A 801 17.50 -19.62 -57.87
C TYR A 801 17.34 -18.12 -57.68
N PRO A 802 16.82 -17.64 -56.53
CA PRO A 802 16.79 -16.21 -56.25
C PRO A 802 18.20 -15.60 -56.15
N ASP A 803 18.37 -14.41 -56.72
CA ASP A 803 19.63 -13.67 -56.76
C ASP A 803 19.63 -12.44 -55.84
N LEU A 804 20.83 -11.98 -55.49
CA LEU A 804 21.04 -10.92 -54.50
C LEU A 804 21.85 -9.75 -55.06
N LEU A 805 21.35 -8.54 -54.86
CA LEU A 805 22.12 -7.31 -55.01
C LEU A 805 22.67 -6.83 -53.67
N VAL A 806 23.94 -6.40 -53.67
CA VAL A 806 24.62 -5.80 -52.52
C VAL A 806 25.13 -4.41 -52.89
N LYS A 807 24.59 -3.38 -52.23
CA LYS A 807 25.02 -1.98 -52.39
C LYS A 807 25.99 -1.60 -51.27
N LYS A 808 27.18 -1.12 -51.63
CA LYS A 808 28.20 -0.64 -50.69
C LYS A 808 28.83 0.66 -51.16
N GLY A 809 28.47 1.77 -50.52
CA GLY A 809 28.87 3.10 -50.95
C GLY A 809 28.49 3.35 -52.39
N ALA A 810 29.47 3.66 -53.24
CA ALA A 810 29.26 3.92 -54.66
C ALA A 810 29.10 2.66 -55.52
N LEU A 811 29.26 1.46 -54.93
CA LEU A 811 29.32 0.19 -55.66
C LEU A 811 28.02 -0.60 -55.55
N LEU A 812 27.66 -1.30 -56.63
CA LEU A 812 26.55 -2.25 -56.69
C LEU A 812 27.00 -3.58 -57.31
N TRP A 813 26.83 -4.66 -56.56
CA TRP A 813 27.25 -6.02 -56.93
C TRP A 813 26.05 -6.95 -57.10
N LEU A 814 26.08 -7.80 -58.12
CA LEU A 814 25.12 -8.88 -58.37
C LEU A 814 25.74 -10.23 -58.03
N TYR A 815 25.01 -11.01 -57.22
CA TYR A 815 25.33 -12.35 -56.79
C TYR A 815 24.29 -13.34 -57.28
N TYR A 816 24.72 -14.57 -57.53
CA TYR A 816 23.89 -15.61 -58.12
C TYR A 816 23.59 -16.72 -57.10
N GLY A 817 22.31 -17.04 -56.91
CA GLY A 817 21.86 -18.06 -55.98
C GLY A 817 22.21 -19.48 -56.44
N ALA A 818 22.34 -20.42 -55.49
CA ALA A 818 22.55 -21.83 -55.78
C ALA A 818 22.01 -22.74 -54.67
N ALA A 819 21.77 -24.01 -55.00
CA ALA A 819 21.20 -25.02 -54.08
C ALA A 819 22.00 -25.24 -52.78
N ASP A 820 23.29 -24.92 -52.76
CA ASP A 820 24.18 -25.15 -51.62
C ASP A 820 24.30 -23.92 -50.70
N ASN A 821 23.44 -22.90 -50.86
CA ASN A 821 23.42 -21.64 -50.13
C ASN A 821 24.69 -20.79 -50.33
N ARG A 822 25.36 -20.95 -51.46
CA ARG A 822 26.48 -20.09 -51.85
C ARG A 822 26.07 -19.15 -52.97
N LEU A 823 26.64 -17.94 -52.92
CA LEU A 823 26.33 -16.84 -53.82
C LEU A 823 27.36 -16.67 -54.96
N ASP A 824 28.34 -17.56 -55.03
CA ASP A 824 29.42 -17.57 -56.05
C ASP A 824 29.81 -19.00 -56.51
N THR A 825 28.91 -19.98 -56.38
CA THR A 825 29.17 -21.38 -56.73
C THR A 825 29.50 -21.53 -58.21
N ASP A 826 28.65 -20.99 -59.07
CA ASP A 826 28.78 -21.17 -60.52
C ASP A 826 29.60 -20.05 -61.18
N ARG A 827 29.67 -18.87 -60.54
CA ARG A 827 30.41 -17.70 -61.03
C ARG A 827 30.73 -16.69 -59.94
N ALA A 828 31.75 -15.85 -60.16
CA ALA A 828 32.06 -14.73 -59.28
C ALA A 828 30.98 -13.63 -59.36
N PRO A 829 30.74 -12.85 -58.29
CA PRO A 829 29.81 -11.73 -58.32
C PRO A 829 30.24 -10.65 -59.32
N ILE A 830 29.25 -10.00 -59.95
CA ILE A 830 29.48 -9.01 -61.01
C ILE A 830 29.30 -7.60 -60.43
N LEU A 831 30.29 -6.73 -60.63
CA LEU A 831 30.18 -5.30 -60.32
C LEU A 831 29.38 -4.60 -61.42
N ILE A 832 28.06 -4.56 -61.29
CA ILE A 832 27.15 -3.95 -62.28
C ILE A 832 27.09 -2.42 -62.15
N GLY A 833 27.43 -1.87 -60.97
CA GLY A 833 27.48 -0.43 -60.72
C GLY A 833 28.82 -0.02 -60.12
N PRO A 834 29.80 0.47 -60.90
CA PRO A 834 31.14 0.77 -60.40
C PRO A 834 31.28 2.12 -59.68
N ASP A 835 30.31 3.02 -59.82
CA ASP A 835 30.25 4.30 -59.12
C ASP A 835 28.82 4.87 -59.07
N GLY A 836 28.61 5.97 -58.34
CA GLY A 836 27.38 6.76 -58.36
C GLY A 836 26.24 6.25 -57.47
N TRP A 837 26.33 5.05 -56.91
CA TRP A 837 25.22 4.43 -56.18
C TRP A 837 25.03 4.93 -54.74
N GLN A 838 25.97 5.68 -54.15
CA GLN A 838 25.94 6.03 -52.73
C GLN A 838 24.67 6.79 -52.30
N GLU A 839 24.07 7.57 -53.20
CA GLU A 839 22.83 8.32 -52.97
C GLU A 839 21.59 7.63 -53.58
N HIS A 840 21.54 6.29 -53.62
CA HIS A 840 20.39 5.54 -54.11
C HIS A 840 19.77 4.60 -53.07
N ASP A 841 18.45 4.52 -53.06
CA ASP A 841 17.70 3.39 -52.46
C ASP A 841 17.22 2.47 -53.58
N LEU A 842 17.28 1.16 -53.38
CA LEU A 842 16.91 0.15 -54.37
C LEU A 842 15.58 -0.53 -54.02
N PHE A 843 14.84 -0.97 -55.03
CA PHE A 843 13.65 -1.83 -54.87
C PHE A 843 13.51 -2.76 -56.08
N ALA A 844 12.86 -3.91 -55.89
CA ALA A 844 12.70 -4.95 -56.92
C ALA A 844 11.25 -4.94 -57.44
N PRO A 845 10.93 -4.26 -58.56
CA PRO A 845 9.58 -4.24 -59.14
C PRO A 845 9.17 -5.55 -59.83
N GLY A 846 10.08 -6.51 -59.98
CA GLY A 846 9.90 -7.69 -60.83
C GLY A 846 10.08 -7.34 -62.31
N ASP A 847 9.49 -8.13 -63.20
CA ASP A 847 9.51 -7.88 -64.65
C ASP A 847 8.49 -6.81 -65.05
N THR A 848 8.95 -5.61 -65.41
CA THR A 848 8.05 -4.47 -65.70
C THR A 848 7.61 -4.40 -67.16
N ASN A 849 8.21 -5.18 -68.06
CA ASN A 849 7.93 -5.19 -69.49
C ASN A 849 7.52 -6.55 -70.06
N ASN A 850 7.36 -7.56 -69.20
CA ASN A 850 7.00 -8.94 -69.54
C ASN A 850 7.97 -9.58 -70.55
N ASP A 851 9.26 -9.32 -70.42
CA ASP A 851 10.28 -9.96 -71.27
C ASP A 851 10.92 -11.20 -70.62
N GLY A 852 10.48 -11.56 -69.41
CA GLY A 852 10.95 -12.71 -68.64
C GLY A 852 12.17 -12.40 -67.77
N MET A 853 12.68 -11.17 -67.78
CA MET A 853 13.82 -10.75 -66.97
C MET A 853 13.36 -9.87 -65.81
N VAL A 854 14.02 -10.00 -64.66
CA VAL A 854 13.76 -9.11 -63.51
C VAL A 854 14.37 -7.72 -63.75
N ASP A 855 13.67 -6.68 -63.30
CA ASP A 855 14.13 -5.29 -63.41
C ASP A 855 14.57 -4.71 -62.06
N LEU A 856 15.38 -3.65 -62.11
CA LEU A 856 15.82 -2.91 -60.93
C LEU A 856 15.13 -1.54 -60.85
N GLY A 857 14.56 -1.24 -59.68
CA GLY A 857 14.11 0.10 -59.32
C GLY A 857 15.12 0.83 -58.43
N SER A 858 15.24 2.14 -58.62
CA SER A 858 16.00 2.99 -57.71
C SER A 858 15.34 4.34 -57.45
N ARG A 859 15.62 4.89 -56.27
CA ARG A 859 15.31 6.27 -55.90
C ARG A 859 16.60 7.06 -55.72
N ASP A 860 16.73 8.17 -56.42
CA ASP A 860 17.79 9.16 -56.14
C ASP A 860 17.45 9.88 -54.82
N ARG A 861 18.32 9.75 -53.81
CA ARG A 861 18.11 10.32 -52.46
C ARG A 861 18.28 11.84 -52.42
N THR A 862 18.94 12.42 -53.42
CA THR A 862 19.18 13.86 -53.54
C THR A 862 18.00 14.56 -54.21
N THR A 863 17.49 13.99 -55.31
CA THR A 863 16.39 14.61 -56.06
C THR A 863 15.02 14.07 -55.66
N GLY A 864 14.93 12.82 -55.20
CA GLY A 864 13.69 12.08 -55.00
C GLY A 864 13.19 11.35 -56.25
N ASP A 865 13.92 11.42 -57.37
CA ASP A 865 13.45 10.85 -58.64
C ASP A 865 13.54 9.32 -58.65
N LEU A 866 12.47 8.68 -59.13
CA LEU A 866 12.39 7.22 -59.29
C LEU A 866 12.80 6.80 -60.70
N HIS A 867 13.69 5.81 -60.78
CA HIS A 867 14.21 5.26 -62.02
C HIS A 867 14.00 3.74 -62.09
N ILE A 868 13.73 3.24 -63.29
CA ILE A 868 13.70 1.81 -63.61
C ILE A 868 14.83 1.49 -64.59
N TYR A 869 15.54 0.40 -64.32
CA TYR A 869 16.57 -0.19 -65.17
C TYR A 869 16.07 -1.56 -65.60
N ARG A 870 15.88 -1.74 -66.91
CA ARG A 870 15.32 -2.99 -67.42
C ARG A 870 16.39 -4.05 -67.59
N GLY A 871 16.15 -5.24 -67.07
CA GLY A 871 16.98 -6.40 -67.33
C GLY A 871 16.95 -6.76 -68.81
N ALA A 872 18.07 -7.28 -69.33
CA ALA A 872 18.19 -7.64 -70.75
C ALA A 872 18.97 -8.94 -71.00
N GLY A 873 19.47 -9.59 -69.95
CA GLY A 873 20.29 -10.79 -70.07
C GLY A 873 20.72 -11.38 -68.72
N PRO A 874 21.22 -12.63 -68.73
CA PRO A 874 21.49 -13.41 -67.51
C PRO A 874 22.70 -12.89 -66.70
N ASP A 875 23.53 -12.04 -67.29
CA ASP A 875 24.73 -11.48 -66.64
C ASP A 875 24.43 -10.14 -65.94
N GLY A 876 23.15 -9.84 -65.72
CA GLY A 876 22.68 -8.55 -65.18
C GLY A 876 22.72 -7.41 -66.20
N ASP A 877 22.71 -7.74 -67.50
CA ASP A 877 22.68 -6.74 -68.57
C ASP A 877 21.49 -5.78 -68.40
N GLY A 878 21.74 -4.49 -68.57
CA GLY A 878 20.72 -3.45 -68.43
C GLY A 878 20.39 -3.06 -66.98
N LEU A 879 20.61 -3.96 -66.01
CA LEU A 879 20.58 -3.59 -64.60
C LEU A 879 21.68 -2.56 -64.33
N ALA A 880 21.34 -1.50 -63.59
CA ALA A 880 22.25 -0.39 -63.25
C ALA A 880 22.79 0.46 -64.43
N ASP A 881 22.34 0.23 -65.67
CA ASP A 881 22.79 1.00 -66.85
C ASP A 881 22.23 2.44 -66.85
N GLN A 882 23.11 3.39 -66.56
CA GLN A 882 22.77 4.82 -66.51
C GLN A 882 22.33 5.40 -67.86
N SER A 883 22.68 4.76 -68.99
CA SER A 883 22.35 5.25 -70.33
C SER A 883 20.93 4.91 -70.77
N SER A 884 20.32 3.89 -70.17
CA SER A 884 18.99 3.38 -70.51
C SER A 884 17.94 3.54 -69.41
N LYS A 885 18.31 4.13 -68.26
CA LYS A 885 17.40 4.36 -67.13
C LYS A 885 16.15 5.16 -67.52
N ILE A 886 15.01 4.71 -67.01
CA ILE A 886 13.70 5.28 -67.30
C ILE A 886 13.23 6.08 -66.09
N LEU A 887 13.07 7.40 -66.25
CA LEU A 887 12.45 8.24 -65.22
C LEU A 887 10.94 7.92 -65.13
N ASN A 888 10.46 7.55 -63.95
CA ASN A 888 9.05 7.20 -63.72
C ASN A 888 8.13 8.43 -63.65
N GLY A 889 8.68 9.61 -63.34
CA GLY A 889 7.95 10.90 -63.30
C GLY A 889 7.36 11.26 -61.92
N LEU A 890 7.51 10.38 -60.93
CA LEU A 890 7.21 10.64 -59.52
C LEU A 890 8.46 11.16 -58.78
N ASN A 891 8.23 11.96 -57.74
CA ASN A 891 9.29 12.55 -56.91
C ASN A 891 9.04 12.30 -55.42
N PHE A 892 9.80 11.36 -54.85
CA PHE A 892 9.69 10.90 -53.47
C PHE A 892 10.96 11.28 -52.69
N THR A 893 11.01 12.48 -52.10
CA THR A 893 12.15 12.89 -51.26
C THR A 893 12.31 11.99 -50.03
N THR A 894 13.54 11.80 -49.54
CA THR A 894 13.83 11.00 -48.34
C THR A 894 13.13 11.51 -47.07
N THR A 895 12.91 12.83 -46.95
CA THR A 895 12.16 13.41 -45.83
C THR A 895 10.66 13.14 -45.93
N GLY A 896 10.08 13.23 -47.14
CA GLY A 896 8.65 13.03 -47.37
C GLY A 896 8.24 11.56 -47.41
N THR A 897 9.17 10.70 -47.83
CA THR A 897 9.02 9.27 -48.03
C THR A 897 10.24 8.56 -47.45
N PRO A 898 10.31 8.25 -46.13
CA PRO A 898 11.52 7.67 -45.54
C PRO A 898 11.90 6.31 -46.13
N LEU A 899 10.98 5.35 -46.05
CA LEU A 899 11.13 3.98 -46.57
C LEU A 899 10.29 3.76 -47.83
N ILE A 900 10.80 2.94 -48.75
CA ILE A 900 10.16 2.55 -50.02
C ILE A 900 10.53 1.09 -50.35
N THR A 901 9.57 0.30 -50.80
CA THR A 901 9.77 -1.02 -51.40
C THR A 901 8.79 -1.19 -52.56
N SER A 902 9.00 -2.21 -53.40
CA SER A 902 7.98 -2.69 -54.32
C SER A 902 7.58 -4.09 -53.89
N PRO A 903 6.30 -4.32 -53.54
CA PRO A 903 5.78 -5.65 -53.25
C PRO A 903 5.53 -6.47 -54.52
N GLY A 904 5.60 -5.86 -55.71
CA GLY A 904 5.11 -6.43 -56.96
C GLY A 904 3.72 -5.86 -57.24
N ASP A 905 2.79 -6.70 -57.71
CA ASP A 905 1.42 -6.32 -58.10
C ASP A 905 0.43 -6.61 -56.95
N VAL A 906 0.22 -5.64 -56.06
CA VAL A 906 -0.63 -5.78 -54.86
C VAL A 906 -2.11 -5.52 -55.12
N ASP A 907 -2.46 -4.96 -56.28
CA ASP A 907 -3.85 -4.75 -56.71
C ASP A 907 -4.29 -5.66 -57.87
N GLN A 908 -3.42 -6.58 -58.30
CA GLN A 908 -3.64 -7.56 -59.36
C GLN A 908 -3.94 -6.91 -60.74
N SER A 909 -3.38 -5.72 -60.99
CA SER A 909 -3.56 -4.97 -62.23
C SER A 909 -2.67 -5.47 -63.38
N GLY A 910 -1.71 -6.35 -63.11
CA GLY A 910 -0.65 -6.76 -64.02
C GLY A 910 0.48 -5.73 -64.14
N ARG A 911 0.59 -4.82 -63.16
CA ARG A 911 1.64 -3.80 -63.05
C ARG A 911 2.19 -3.82 -61.64
N TYR A 912 3.47 -3.49 -61.50
CA TYR A 912 4.04 -3.36 -60.16
C TYR A 912 3.54 -2.09 -59.46
N ASP A 913 3.59 -2.13 -58.15
CA ASP A 913 3.16 -1.07 -57.25
C ASP A 913 4.31 -0.70 -56.29
N LEU A 914 4.09 0.35 -55.50
CA LEU A 914 5.01 0.77 -54.45
C LEU A 914 4.31 0.86 -53.11
N TRP A 915 4.94 0.29 -52.08
CA TRP A 915 4.64 0.58 -50.69
C TRP A 915 5.70 1.47 -50.08
N PHE A 916 5.27 2.51 -49.37
CA PHE A 916 6.19 3.48 -48.80
C PHE A 916 5.60 4.19 -47.59
N THR A 917 6.48 4.51 -46.65
CA THR A 917 6.11 5.33 -45.48
C THR A 917 6.09 6.80 -45.84
N ARG A 918 5.27 7.61 -45.17
CA ARG A 918 5.28 9.07 -45.32
C ARG A 918 5.57 9.80 -44.01
N SER A 919 5.90 11.09 -44.13
CA SER A 919 6.19 11.97 -42.99
C SER A 919 5.05 12.13 -41.97
N ASP A 920 3.82 11.71 -42.33
CA ASP A 920 2.66 11.63 -41.42
C ASP A 920 2.68 10.36 -40.53
N GLY A 921 3.68 9.48 -40.71
CA GLY A 921 3.80 8.24 -39.96
C GLY A 921 2.88 7.12 -40.45
N ALA A 922 2.37 7.21 -41.67
CA ALA A 922 1.52 6.20 -42.29
C ALA A 922 2.22 5.44 -43.42
N LEU A 923 1.76 4.22 -43.69
CA LEU A 923 2.05 3.48 -44.92
C LEU A 923 1.09 3.94 -46.02
N TRP A 924 1.64 4.15 -47.19
CA TRP A 924 0.93 4.54 -48.40
C TRP A 924 1.28 3.58 -49.52
N THR A 925 0.37 3.47 -50.48
CA THR A 925 0.58 2.74 -51.71
C THR A 925 0.48 3.68 -52.90
N TYR A 926 1.24 3.39 -53.96
CA TYR A 926 1.01 3.92 -55.30
C TYR A 926 0.83 2.72 -56.24
N THR A 927 -0.36 2.59 -56.80
CA THR A 927 -0.68 1.45 -57.68
C THR A 927 -0.50 1.76 -59.16
N GLU A 928 -0.41 0.70 -59.97
CA GLU A 928 -0.26 0.71 -61.42
C GLU A 928 0.93 1.57 -61.90
N MET A 929 2.13 1.31 -61.39
CA MET A 929 3.30 2.13 -61.72
C MET A 929 3.59 2.17 -63.22
N GLY A 930 3.93 3.37 -63.71
CA GLY A 930 4.14 3.62 -65.15
C GLY A 930 2.87 3.52 -66.01
N SER A 931 1.69 3.38 -65.39
CA SER A 931 0.39 3.55 -66.04
C SER A 931 -0.08 5.00 -65.91
N GLY A 932 -0.85 5.49 -66.88
CA GLY A 932 -1.51 6.80 -66.78
C GLY A 932 -2.68 6.83 -65.78
N ASN A 933 -2.99 5.68 -65.15
CA ASN A 933 -4.13 5.49 -64.25
C ASN A 933 -3.71 5.27 -62.79
N GLY A 934 -2.41 5.40 -62.48
CA GLY A 934 -1.90 5.13 -61.13
C GLY A 934 -2.57 5.94 -60.04
N SER A 935 -2.76 5.30 -58.88
CA SER A 935 -3.51 5.83 -57.74
C SER A 935 -2.66 5.82 -56.48
N MET A 936 -2.65 6.92 -55.73
CA MET A 936 -1.94 7.02 -54.46
C MET A 936 -2.93 7.18 -53.30
N PHE A 937 -2.89 6.26 -52.34
CA PHE A 937 -3.75 6.30 -51.16
C PHE A 937 -3.08 5.72 -49.92
N LYS A 938 -3.63 6.06 -48.76
CA LYS A 938 -3.12 5.64 -47.46
C LYS A 938 -3.57 4.21 -47.18
N VAL A 939 -2.62 3.34 -46.82
CA VAL A 939 -2.85 1.95 -46.44
C VAL A 939 -3.18 1.83 -44.96
N GLY A 940 -2.38 2.47 -44.08
CA GLY A 940 -2.57 2.36 -42.63
C GLY A 940 -1.72 3.32 -41.81
N ASP A 941 -2.13 3.54 -40.56
CA ASP A 941 -1.39 4.33 -39.56
C ASP A 941 -0.35 3.49 -38.79
N GLY A 942 0.53 4.14 -38.03
CA GLY A 942 1.43 3.46 -37.08
C GLY A 942 2.80 3.06 -37.65
N TRP A 943 3.15 3.56 -38.83
CA TRP A 943 4.41 3.27 -39.54
C TRP A 943 5.53 4.27 -39.25
N GLY A 944 5.27 5.28 -38.42
CA GLY A 944 6.27 6.26 -38.00
C GLY A 944 7.47 5.61 -37.31
N GLY A 945 8.66 5.87 -37.82
CA GLY A 945 9.92 5.41 -37.22
C GLY A 945 10.26 3.94 -37.45
N HIS A 946 9.59 3.24 -38.35
CA HIS A 946 10.03 1.90 -38.79
C HIS A 946 11.47 1.96 -39.30
N GLN A 947 12.23 0.90 -39.03
CA GLN A 947 13.63 0.77 -39.42
C GLN A 947 13.77 0.25 -40.85
N ALA A 948 12.88 -0.67 -41.26
CA ALA A 948 12.87 -1.26 -42.60
C ALA A 948 11.46 -1.73 -43.00
N ILE A 949 11.21 -1.78 -44.31
CA ILE A 949 10.12 -2.52 -44.95
C ILE A 949 10.74 -3.26 -46.14
N SER A 950 10.35 -4.50 -46.36
CA SER A 950 10.67 -5.25 -47.58
C SER A 950 9.40 -5.77 -48.18
#